data_AF-A0AAE0Q238-F1
#
_entry.id   AF-A0AAE0Q238-F1
#
_cell.length_a   1.000
_cell.length_b   1.000
_cell.length_c   1.000
_cell.angle_alpha   90.00
_cell.angle_beta   90.00
_cell.angle_gamma   90.00
#
_symmetry.space_group_name_H-M   'P 1'
#
loop_
_entity.id
_entity.type
_entity.pdbx_description
1 polymer ?
#
loop_
_entity_poly.entity_id
_entity_poly.type
_entity_poly.pdbx_seq_one_letter_code
_entity_poly.pdbx_strand_id
1 'polypeptide(L)'
;RLVQRIHFDKPYNAENEPGFGLLFDIDGVLVRGKTPIPAAKKAFHQLVDSNGQFIVPVVFVTNAGNCLRQKKADQLSHILGVPISQDQVMMSHSPLRMFRKYHDKCVLVSGQGPVLDIAKKHHDVSLNFCEQQYGFMPRKSTTDAIFALRILMEKYRDGQKELHCVFVDLEKAYDRVPREELWYCMRKSGVAEKYIRVVQDMYERSRTVVRCAVGQTEEFNVEVGLHQGSALSPFLFAIVMDQLSEEVRQESPWTMMFADDIVICSESREQVEENLERWRFALERRGMKVSRSKTEYMCVNEREGSGTVRLQGEEVKKVQEFKYLGSTVQSNGECGKEVKKRVQVGWNGWRKVSGVLCDQKISARIKGKVYRTVVRPAMLYGLETVSLRKRQESELEVAELKMLSLGFTKVVSIDMVRESFPLLDMVDHNRRPKVPSSPIVNLPKVEAVILFGEPVRWETNLQLIIDILLTGGNLSNVYETSHSSHLPLLACNMDLMWMAEAQAPRFGHGTFMVCLENIYKKITGRELKYEALMGKPSEMTYHYAEYLIRTQAAERGWRSPITSLYAVGDNLMTDIYGANLYNRYLEERLGRKSGKAVQQALTGTGAAVSQDMDTDNDWESELASPSATSCKSILVCTGVFNPHTELLQDPNQCIKETVFHGHRDFRFDPALIEPGNVVQDVHAAVELIFEMEKFTTEV
;
A
#
# COMPACT_ATOMS: atom_id res chain seq x y z
N ARG A 1 -5.95 -18.43 18.30
CA ARG A 1 -6.55 -19.26 19.38
C ARG A 1 -7.91 -18.62 19.68
N LEU A 2 -9.09 -19.24 19.60
CA LEU A 2 -9.51 -20.63 19.46
C LEU A 2 -11.00 -20.55 19.06
N VAL A 3 -11.42 -21.03 17.89
CA VAL A 3 -12.83 -21.35 17.62
C VAL A 3 -12.85 -22.63 16.79
N GLN A 4 -13.09 -23.73 17.49
CA GLN A 4 -13.60 -24.96 16.92
C GLN A 4 -14.96 -24.64 16.27
N ARG A 5 -15.06 -24.80 14.95
CA ARG A 5 -16.35 -25.01 14.29
C ARG A 5 -16.53 -26.51 14.13
N ILE A 6 -17.48 -27.05 14.88
CA ILE A 6 -18.03 -28.37 14.66
C ILE A 6 -18.70 -28.34 13.27
N HIS A 7 -18.27 -29.19 12.36
CA HIS A 7 -18.99 -29.54 11.14
C HIS A 7 -19.38 -31.01 11.24
N PHE A 8 -20.64 -31.30 10.98
CA PHE A 8 -21.14 -32.66 10.88
C PHE A 8 -20.49 -33.34 9.65
N ASP A 9 -19.83 -34.47 9.89
CA ASP A 9 -19.19 -35.30 8.87
C ASP A 9 -20.22 -35.81 7.83
N LYS A 10 -20.03 -35.43 6.56
CA LYS A 10 -20.43 -36.25 5.41
C LYS A 10 -19.31 -37.25 5.11
N PRO A 11 -19.61 -38.46 4.59
CA PRO A 11 -18.59 -39.46 4.30
C PRO A 11 -17.56 -38.94 3.28
N TYR A 12 -16.29 -39.10 3.65
CA TYR A 12 -15.10 -38.63 2.93
C TYR A 12 -14.79 -39.55 1.75
N ASN A 13 -14.76 -39.02 0.52
CA ASN A 13 -14.37 -39.76 -0.69
C ASN A 13 -13.08 -39.14 -1.26
N ALA A 14 -11.96 -39.86 -1.15
CA ALA A 14 -10.61 -39.35 -1.44
C ALA A 14 -10.23 -39.39 -2.93
N GLU A 15 -11.03 -40.02 -3.79
CA GLU A 15 -10.64 -40.36 -5.17
C GLU A 15 -10.62 -39.18 -6.15
N ASN A 16 -11.15 -38.00 -5.79
CA ASN A 16 -11.22 -36.81 -6.67
C ASN A 16 -10.40 -35.60 -6.15
N GLU A 17 -9.43 -35.80 -5.25
CA GLU A 17 -8.56 -34.70 -4.78
C GLU A 17 -7.39 -34.44 -5.76
N PRO A 18 -7.13 -33.20 -6.19
CA PRO A 18 -6.05 -32.90 -7.13
C PRO A 18 -4.67 -32.91 -6.45
N GLY A 19 -3.71 -33.64 -7.03
CA GLY A 19 -2.30 -33.65 -6.61
C GLY A 19 -1.43 -32.53 -7.21
N PHE A 20 -2.03 -31.59 -7.93
CA PHE A 20 -1.34 -30.55 -8.69
C PHE A 20 -1.96 -29.17 -8.49
N GLY A 21 -1.18 -28.11 -8.78
CA GLY A 21 -1.63 -26.73 -8.73
C GLY A 21 -1.20 -25.92 -9.95
N LEU A 22 -1.97 -24.89 -10.28
CA LEU A 22 -1.79 -24.08 -11.48
C LEU A 22 -1.35 -22.65 -11.14
N LEU A 23 -0.29 -22.18 -11.78
CA LEU A 23 0.18 -20.79 -11.74
C LEU A 23 -0.02 -20.17 -13.13
N PHE A 24 -0.82 -19.12 -13.24
CA PHE A 24 -1.02 -18.40 -14.50
C PHE A 24 -0.43 -17.01 -14.40
N ASP A 25 0.47 -16.63 -15.32
CA ASP A 25 0.70 -15.21 -15.55
C ASP A 25 -0.61 -14.54 -16.00
N ILE A 26 -0.78 -13.25 -15.71
CA ILE A 26 -2.00 -12.52 -16.07
C ILE A 26 -1.86 -11.84 -17.42
N ASP A 27 -0.74 -11.16 -17.67
CA ASP A 27 -0.57 -10.22 -18.78
C ASP A 27 0.06 -10.94 -19.97
N GLY A 28 -0.68 -11.11 -21.06
CA GLY A 28 -0.26 -11.91 -22.22
C GLY A 28 -0.77 -13.36 -22.22
N VAL A 29 -1.25 -13.85 -21.07
CA VAL A 29 -1.87 -15.18 -20.92
C VAL A 29 -3.39 -15.11 -20.75
N LEU A 30 -3.89 -14.20 -19.89
CA LEU A 30 -5.32 -14.05 -19.60
C LEU A 30 -5.91 -12.77 -20.21
N VAL A 31 -5.11 -11.70 -20.26
CA VAL A 31 -5.52 -10.39 -20.76
C VAL A 31 -4.42 -9.74 -21.59
N ARG A 32 -4.79 -8.84 -22.51
CA ARG A 32 -3.90 -7.87 -23.17
C ARG A 32 -4.35 -6.47 -22.74
N GLY A 33 -3.65 -5.88 -21.78
CA GLY A 33 -4.09 -4.65 -21.11
C GLY A 33 -5.43 -4.85 -20.39
N LYS A 34 -6.52 -4.26 -20.91
CA LYS A 34 -7.88 -4.42 -20.37
C LYS A 34 -8.73 -5.46 -21.12
N THR A 35 -8.22 -6.01 -22.21
CA THR A 35 -8.99 -6.86 -23.12
C THR A 35 -8.74 -8.34 -22.79
N PRO A 36 -9.79 -9.15 -22.54
CA PRO A 36 -9.64 -10.60 -22.33
C PRO A 36 -9.04 -11.29 -23.54
N ILE A 37 -8.18 -12.27 -23.30
CA ILE A 37 -7.85 -13.29 -24.30
C ILE A 37 -9.05 -14.24 -24.40
N PRO A 38 -9.65 -14.45 -25.59
CA PRO A 38 -10.91 -15.20 -25.73
C PRO A 38 -10.87 -16.62 -25.13
N ALA A 39 -9.74 -17.32 -25.29
CA ALA A 39 -9.53 -18.66 -24.75
C ALA A 39 -9.57 -18.71 -23.21
N ALA A 40 -9.23 -17.61 -22.53
CA ALA A 40 -9.20 -17.55 -21.08
C ALA A 40 -10.58 -17.83 -20.45
N LYS A 41 -11.67 -17.32 -21.03
CA LYS A 41 -13.01 -17.67 -20.52
C LYS A 41 -13.26 -19.17 -20.59
N LYS A 42 -12.99 -19.80 -21.74
CA LYS A 42 -13.24 -21.23 -21.95
C LYS A 42 -12.41 -22.10 -20.99
N ALA A 43 -11.13 -21.77 -20.82
CA ALA A 43 -10.24 -22.45 -19.88
C ALA A 43 -10.78 -22.42 -18.44
N PHE A 44 -11.23 -21.25 -17.97
CA PHE A 44 -11.65 -21.08 -16.59
C PHE A 44 -13.03 -21.66 -16.28
N HIS A 45 -13.91 -21.82 -17.29
CA HIS A 45 -15.15 -22.59 -17.12
C HIS A 45 -14.90 -24.09 -16.92
N GLN A 46 -13.79 -24.64 -17.45
CA GLN A 46 -13.39 -26.04 -17.19
C GLN A 46 -12.72 -26.22 -15.83
N LEU A 47 -12.21 -25.15 -15.24
CA LEU A 47 -11.53 -25.17 -13.95
C LEU A 47 -12.49 -24.99 -12.78
N VAL A 48 -13.79 -24.83 -13.01
CA VAL A 48 -14.81 -24.65 -11.96
C VAL A 48 -15.94 -25.66 -12.08
N ASP A 49 -16.54 -26.03 -10.94
CA ASP A 49 -17.72 -26.87 -10.88
C ASP A 49 -19.02 -26.10 -11.22
N SER A 50 -20.16 -26.79 -11.17
CA SER A 50 -21.49 -26.19 -11.39
C SER A 50 -21.84 -25.06 -10.42
N ASN A 51 -21.16 -24.98 -9.28
CA ASN A 51 -21.32 -23.92 -8.27
C ASN A 51 -20.32 -22.78 -8.46
N GLY A 52 -19.49 -22.82 -9.52
CA GLY A 52 -18.44 -21.85 -9.80
C GLY A 52 -17.21 -22.02 -8.91
N GLN A 53 -17.06 -23.12 -8.17
CA GLN A 53 -15.90 -23.36 -7.33
C GLN A 53 -14.78 -24.05 -8.10
N PHE A 54 -13.55 -23.55 -7.96
CA PHE A 54 -12.38 -24.15 -8.62
C PHE A 54 -12.17 -25.61 -8.26
N ILE A 55 -12.01 -26.51 -9.22
CA ILE A 55 -11.81 -27.96 -8.96
C ILE A 55 -10.34 -28.32 -8.71
N VAL A 56 -9.43 -27.37 -8.93
CA VAL A 56 -7.99 -27.46 -8.66
C VAL A 56 -7.50 -26.17 -7.98
N PRO A 57 -6.41 -26.18 -7.19
CA PRO A 57 -5.83 -24.95 -6.65
C PRO A 57 -5.24 -24.11 -7.78
N VAL A 58 -5.60 -22.83 -7.82
CA VAL A 58 -5.17 -21.89 -8.87
C VAL A 58 -4.64 -20.61 -8.24
N VAL A 59 -3.46 -20.18 -8.69
CA VAL A 59 -2.88 -18.88 -8.35
C VAL A 59 -2.62 -18.08 -9.63
N PHE A 60 -3.10 -16.85 -9.63
CA PHE A 60 -2.86 -15.87 -10.69
C PHE A 60 -1.66 -15.01 -10.30
N VAL A 61 -0.57 -15.08 -11.05
CA VAL A 61 0.69 -14.38 -10.79
C VAL A 61 0.81 -13.18 -11.71
N THR A 62 1.23 -12.03 -11.18
CA THR A 62 1.58 -10.87 -11.99
C THR A 62 2.69 -10.07 -11.32
N ASN A 63 3.55 -9.46 -12.14
CA ASN A 63 4.52 -8.48 -11.66
C ASN A 63 3.85 -7.15 -11.25
N ALA A 64 2.57 -6.94 -11.60
CA ALA A 64 1.84 -5.76 -11.21
C ALA A 64 1.74 -5.65 -9.68
N GLY A 65 2.04 -4.45 -9.16
CA GLY A 65 1.91 -4.12 -7.75
C GLY A 65 0.94 -2.97 -7.49
N ASN A 66 0.11 -2.61 -8.48
CA ASN A 66 -0.56 -1.31 -8.56
C ASN A 66 -2.03 -1.28 -8.07
N CYS A 67 -2.55 -2.37 -7.50
CA CYS A 67 -3.93 -2.46 -7.03
C CYS A 67 -4.10 -3.50 -5.90
N LEU A 68 -5.22 -3.42 -5.17
CA LEU A 68 -5.59 -4.44 -4.17
C LEU A 68 -5.74 -5.81 -4.84
N ARG A 69 -5.29 -6.87 -4.16
CA ARG A 69 -5.57 -8.26 -4.55
C ARG A 69 -7.06 -8.49 -4.80
N GLN A 70 -7.93 -7.95 -3.92
CA GLN A 70 -9.38 -8.00 -4.12
C GLN A 70 -9.83 -7.30 -5.40
N LYS A 71 -9.34 -6.09 -5.67
CA LYS A 71 -9.74 -5.34 -6.88
C LYS A 71 -9.30 -6.07 -8.16
N LYS A 72 -8.11 -6.67 -8.15
CA LYS A 72 -7.63 -7.49 -9.27
C LYS A 72 -8.42 -8.80 -9.40
N ALA A 73 -8.77 -9.42 -8.27
CA ALA A 73 -9.63 -10.61 -8.23
C ALA A 73 -11.04 -10.33 -8.75
N ASP A 74 -11.66 -9.20 -8.38
CA ASP A 74 -12.96 -8.78 -8.89
C ASP A 74 -12.91 -8.52 -10.40
N GLN A 75 -11.83 -7.86 -10.86
CA GLN A 75 -11.60 -7.61 -12.29
C GLN A 75 -11.46 -8.93 -13.06
N LEU A 76 -10.61 -9.85 -12.58
CA LEU A 76 -10.45 -11.17 -13.20
C LEU A 76 -11.74 -11.97 -13.15
N SER A 77 -12.50 -11.89 -12.05
CA SER A 77 -13.78 -12.58 -11.92
C SER A 77 -14.77 -12.13 -12.99
N HIS A 78 -14.84 -10.82 -13.22
CA HIS A 78 -15.68 -10.24 -14.26
C HIS A 78 -15.19 -10.62 -15.68
N ILE A 79 -13.88 -10.60 -15.90
CA ILE A 79 -13.27 -10.91 -17.20
C ILE A 79 -13.43 -12.39 -17.56
N LEU A 80 -13.25 -13.29 -16.60
CA LEU A 80 -13.24 -14.74 -16.81
C LEU A 80 -14.62 -15.38 -16.62
N GLY A 81 -15.55 -14.69 -15.95
CA GLY A 81 -16.89 -15.20 -15.67
C GLY A 81 -16.96 -16.22 -14.52
N VAL A 82 -15.91 -16.31 -13.70
CA VAL A 82 -15.80 -17.25 -12.57
C VAL A 82 -15.43 -16.50 -11.29
N PRO A 83 -15.90 -16.92 -10.10
CA PRO A 83 -15.60 -16.22 -8.86
C PRO A 83 -14.15 -16.47 -8.42
N ILE A 84 -13.34 -15.41 -8.39
CA ILE A 84 -11.94 -15.45 -7.97
C ILE A 84 -11.80 -14.70 -6.64
N SER A 85 -11.20 -15.37 -5.66
CA SER A 85 -10.87 -14.76 -4.36
C SER A 85 -9.56 -13.98 -4.42
N GLN A 86 -9.44 -12.95 -3.58
CA GLN A 86 -8.17 -12.22 -3.38
C GLN A 86 -7.00 -13.11 -2.95
N ASP A 87 -7.25 -14.28 -2.35
CA ASP A 87 -6.21 -15.22 -1.93
C ASP A 87 -5.72 -16.13 -3.06
N GLN A 88 -6.40 -16.11 -4.21
CA GLN A 88 -5.95 -16.75 -5.44
C GLN A 88 -5.11 -15.78 -6.30
N VAL A 89 -5.07 -14.49 -6.00
CA VAL A 89 -4.31 -13.50 -6.77
C VAL A 89 -3.00 -13.15 -6.07
N MET A 90 -1.89 -13.51 -6.71
CA MET A 90 -0.53 -13.17 -6.32
C MET A 90 -0.03 -11.98 -7.12
N MET A 91 -0.11 -10.81 -6.51
CA MET A 91 0.62 -9.62 -6.92
C MET A 91 2.09 -9.75 -6.51
N SER A 92 2.99 -9.00 -7.15
CA SER A 92 4.43 -9.01 -6.84
C SER A 92 4.80 -8.80 -5.36
N HIS A 93 3.94 -8.08 -4.61
CA HIS A 93 4.15 -7.79 -3.18
C HIS A 93 3.51 -8.80 -2.21
N SER A 94 2.71 -9.74 -2.71
CA SER A 94 2.04 -10.74 -1.88
C SER A 94 3.00 -11.51 -0.95
N PRO A 95 4.27 -11.83 -1.36
CA PRO A 95 5.25 -12.52 -0.50
C PRO A 95 5.47 -12.00 0.91
N LEU A 96 5.20 -10.72 1.11
CA LEU A 96 5.38 -10.04 2.39
C LEU A 96 4.53 -10.59 3.54
N ARG A 97 3.47 -11.36 3.28
CA ARG A 97 2.66 -12.02 4.33
C ARG A 97 3.46 -13.08 5.12
N MET A 98 4.54 -13.61 4.57
CA MET A 98 5.33 -14.65 5.25
C MET A 98 6.38 -14.09 6.19
N PHE A 99 6.75 -12.83 6.00
CA PHE A 99 7.75 -12.16 6.81
C PHE A 99 7.18 -11.68 8.15
N ARG A 100 6.71 -12.63 8.97
CA ARG A 100 6.01 -12.38 10.24
C ARG A 100 6.89 -11.64 11.25
N LYS A 101 8.20 -11.84 11.17
CA LYS A 101 9.20 -11.08 11.95
C LYS A 101 9.18 -9.56 11.71
N TYR A 102 8.43 -9.08 10.71
CA TYR A 102 8.23 -7.66 10.44
C TYR A 102 6.76 -7.21 10.59
N HIS A 103 5.81 -8.11 10.91
CA HIS A 103 4.39 -7.75 11.05
C HIS A 103 4.13 -6.88 12.28
N ASP A 104 4.94 -7.06 13.31
CA ASP A 104 5.04 -6.33 14.56
C ASP A 104 6.07 -5.19 14.51
N LYS A 105 6.72 -4.99 13.35
CA LYS A 105 7.72 -3.94 13.11
C LYS A 105 7.17 -2.85 12.19
N CYS A 106 7.61 -1.61 12.39
CA CYS A 106 7.19 -0.50 11.55
C CYS A 106 7.75 -0.64 10.11
N VAL A 107 6.92 -1.10 9.18
CA VAL A 107 7.28 -1.30 7.77
C VAL A 107 6.64 -0.24 6.86
N LEU A 108 7.43 0.29 5.94
CA LEU A 108 6.97 1.15 4.85
C LEU A 108 6.76 0.32 3.60
N VAL A 109 5.64 0.58 2.96
CA VAL A 109 5.23 -0.02 1.68
C VAL A 109 5.25 1.08 0.60
N SER A 110 5.71 0.76 -0.61
CA SER A 110 5.80 1.68 -1.76
C SER A 110 5.44 0.91 -3.03
N GLY A 111 4.71 1.57 -3.93
CA GLY A 111 4.18 0.99 -5.17
C GLY A 111 3.11 1.92 -5.75
N GLN A 112 2.55 1.57 -6.90
CA GLN A 112 1.37 2.25 -7.43
C GLN A 112 0.10 1.71 -6.74
N GLY A 113 -1.02 2.43 -6.77
CA GLY A 113 -2.29 1.95 -6.18
C GLY A 113 -2.49 2.21 -4.68
N PRO A 114 -3.53 1.61 -4.07
CA PRO A 114 -3.93 1.81 -2.68
C PRO A 114 -3.03 1.03 -1.69
N VAL A 115 -1.76 1.41 -1.65
CA VAL A 115 -0.66 0.73 -0.92
C VAL A 115 -0.93 0.54 0.58
N LEU A 116 -1.70 1.43 1.21
CA LEU A 116 -2.04 1.35 2.64
C LEU A 116 -3.19 0.37 2.93
N ASP A 117 -4.19 0.29 2.05
CA ASP A 117 -5.32 -0.64 2.19
C ASP A 117 -4.89 -2.08 1.97
N ILE A 118 -3.90 -2.29 1.09
CA ILE A 118 -3.23 -3.57 0.86
C ILE A 118 -2.66 -4.14 2.17
N ALA A 119 -2.43 -3.30 3.20
CA ALA A 119 -1.73 -3.67 4.42
C ALA A 119 -2.59 -3.94 5.69
N LYS A 120 -3.94 -3.77 5.72
CA LYS A 120 -4.66 -3.53 7.03
C LYS A 120 -5.98 -4.28 7.45
N LYS A 121 -6.56 -5.32 6.85
CA LYS A 121 -8.02 -5.66 7.07
C LYS A 121 -8.44 -6.79 8.08
N HIS A 122 -9.44 -6.55 9.00
CA HIS A 122 -10.58 -7.45 9.39
C HIS A 122 -11.68 -6.88 10.39
N HIS A 123 -12.97 -7.10 10.02
CA HIS A 123 -14.35 -7.20 10.64
C HIS A 123 -14.91 -6.44 11.87
N ASP A 124 -16.23 -6.10 11.79
CA ASP A 124 -17.04 -5.30 12.74
C ASP A 124 -18.48 -5.84 12.92
N VAL A 125 -19.12 -5.56 14.07
CA VAL A 125 -20.52 -5.91 14.46
C VAL A 125 -21.32 -4.61 14.68
N SER A 126 -22.45 -4.40 13.99
CA SER A 126 -23.12 -3.09 13.96
C SER A 126 -24.29 -2.94 14.95
N LEU A 127 -24.16 -2.00 15.89
CA LEU A 127 -25.27 -1.17 16.38
C LEU A 127 -25.45 0.00 15.39
N ASN A 128 -26.69 0.40 15.10
CA ASN A 128 -26.97 1.54 14.22
C ASN A 128 -26.91 2.84 15.02
N PHE A 129 -25.87 3.64 14.80
CA PHE A 129 -25.73 5.00 15.31
C PHE A 129 -26.20 6.02 14.27
N CYS A 130 -26.54 7.24 14.70
CA CYS A 130 -26.95 8.29 13.78
C CYS A 130 -25.89 8.67 12.73
N GLU A 131 -26.35 9.10 11.56
CA GLU A 131 -25.46 9.45 10.45
C GLU A 131 -24.59 10.68 10.75
N GLN A 132 -25.03 11.56 11.64
CA GLN A 132 -24.34 12.79 12.03
C GLN A 132 -23.15 12.55 12.97
N GLN A 133 -23.04 11.36 13.57
CA GLN A 133 -21.89 11.00 14.40
C GLN A 133 -20.79 10.43 13.50
N TYR A 134 -19.66 11.12 13.44
CA TYR A 134 -18.45 10.72 12.71
C TYR A 134 -17.39 10.15 13.66
N GLY A 135 -17.42 10.54 14.93
CA GLY A 135 -16.46 10.10 15.94
C GLY A 135 -16.69 8.65 16.36
N PHE A 136 -15.60 7.88 16.43
CA PHE A 136 -15.61 6.46 16.82
C PHE A 136 -16.49 5.54 15.96
N MET A 137 -16.95 6.01 14.80
CA MET A 137 -17.79 5.23 13.91
C MET A 137 -16.95 4.52 12.86
N PRO A 138 -17.26 3.24 12.58
CA PRO A 138 -16.58 2.53 11.52
C PRO A 138 -16.84 3.20 10.17
N ARG A 139 -15.79 3.26 9.34
CA ARG A 139 -15.83 3.84 7.98
C ARG A 139 -16.18 5.33 7.92
N LYS A 140 -16.14 6.04 9.06
CA LYS A 140 -16.18 7.50 9.12
C LYS A 140 -14.86 8.00 9.70
N SER A 141 -14.48 9.20 9.29
CA SER A 141 -13.21 9.81 9.64
C SER A 141 -13.39 11.29 9.94
N THR A 142 -12.38 11.90 10.55
CA THR A 142 -12.35 13.35 10.77
C THR A 142 -12.43 14.12 9.44
N THR A 143 -11.86 13.57 8.37
CA THR A 143 -11.81 14.21 7.05
C THR A 143 -13.17 14.26 6.39
N ASP A 144 -14.04 13.26 6.62
CA ASP A 144 -15.44 13.29 6.15
C ASP A 144 -16.22 14.48 6.74
N ALA A 145 -16.10 14.69 8.05
CA ALA A 145 -16.76 15.80 8.74
C ALA A 145 -16.17 17.17 8.34
N ILE A 146 -14.84 17.26 8.19
CA ILE A 146 -14.18 18.48 7.70
C ILE A 146 -14.65 18.79 6.28
N PHE A 147 -14.71 17.78 5.40
CA PHE A 147 -15.11 17.93 4.01
C PHE A 147 -16.58 18.39 3.90
N ALA A 148 -17.50 17.75 4.63
CA ALA A 148 -18.91 18.13 4.65
C ALA A 148 -19.11 19.60 5.05
N LEU A 149 -18.41 20.06 6.10
CA LEU A 149 -18.43 21.46 6.53
C LEU A 149 -17.87 22.39 5.45
N ARG A 150 -16.74 22.04 4.83
CA ARG A 150 -16.12 22.88 3.78
C ARG A 150 -17.01 23.04 2.56
N ILE A 151 -17.63 21.95 2.10
CA ILE A 151 -18.58 21.97 0.98
C ILE A 151 -19.80 22.84 1.31
N LEU A 152 -20.33 22.74 2.54
CA LEU A 152 -21.41 23.62 2.98
C LEU A 152 -20.97 25.09 2.94
N MET A 153 -19.83 25.43 3.52
CA MET A 153 -19.32 26.80 3.52
C MET A 153 -19.05 27.32 2.10
N GLU A 154 -18.50 26.50 1.21
CA GLU A 154 -18.23 26.85 -0.19
C GLU A 154 -19.53 27.13 -0.94
N LYS A 155 -20.56 26.29 -0.79
CA LYS A 155 -21.88 26.49 -1.40
C LYS A 155 -22.50 27.84 -1.01
N TYR A 156 -22.42 28.21 0.27
CA TYR A 156 -22.97 29.50 0.74
C TYR A 156 -22.10 30.67 0.29
N ARG A 157 -20.77 30.48 0.22
CA ARG A 157 -19.84 31.45 -0.34
C ARG A 157 -20.19 31.79 -1.79
N ASP A 158 -20.31 30.77 -2.63
CA ASP A 158 -20.63 30.92 -4.05
C ASP A 158 -22.01 31.54 -4.26
N GLY A 159 -22.97 31.18 -3.40
CA GLY A 159 -24.31 31.76 -3.39
C GLY A 159 -24.42 33.18 -2.83
N GLN A 160 -23.33 33.77 -2.31
CA GLN A 160 -23.33 35.08 -1.62
C GLN A 160 -24.39 35.17 -0.49
N LYS A 161 -24.60 34.04 0.20
CA LYS A 161 -25.52 33.91 1.33
C LYS A 161 -24.75 33.76 2.64
N GLU A 162 -25.32 34.27 3.72
CA GLU A 162 -24.76 34.07 5.06
C GLU A 162 -24.92 32.61 5.49
N LEU A 163 -23.90 32.09 6.16
CA LEU A 163 -23.95 30.80 6.84
C LEU A 163 -23.36 30.99 8.23
N HIS A 164 -24.14 30.60 9.23
CA HIS A 164 -23.80 30.72 10.64
C HIS A 164 -23.38 29.35 11.18
N CYS A 165 -22.17 29.25 11.72
CA CYS A 165 -21.61 28.03 12.28
C CYS A 165 -21.22 28.25 13.74
N VAL A 166 -21.67 27.39 14.64
CA VAL A 166 -21.20 27.35 16.04
C VAL A 166 -20.46 26.05 16.28
N PHE A 167 -19.23 26.17 16.76
CA PHE A 167 -18.37 25.05 17.16
C PHE A 167 -18.47 24.88 18.66
N VAL A 168 -19.09 23.78 19.11
CA VAL A 168 -19.37 23.47 20.51
C VAL A 168 -18.39 22.42 21.00
N ASP A 169 -17.78 22.67 22.15
CA ASP A 169 -16.89 21.75 22.89
C ASP A 169 -17.53 21.43 24.24
N LEU A 170 -17.32 20.22 24.77
CA LEU A 170 -17.83 19.81 26.07
C LEU A 170 -16.73 19.83 27.15
N GLU A 171 -17.06 20.31 28.35
CA GLU A 171 -16.12 20.30 29.46
C GLU A 171 -15.88 18.88 29.96
N LYS A 172 -14.67 18.32 29.76
CA LYS A 172 -14.28 17.01 30.29
C LYS A 172 -15.31 15.91 29.97
N ALA A 173 -15.66 15.79 28.69
CA ALA A 173 -16.79 14.97 28.23
C ALA A 173 -16.84 13.56 28.84
N TYR A 174 -15.71 12.84 28.82
CA TYR A 174 -15.63 11.49 29.39
C TYR A 174 -15.83 11.47 30.90
N ASP A 175 -15.23 12.42 31.63
CA ASP A 175 -15.24 12.44 33.09
C ASP A 175 -16.61 12.88 33.66
N ARG A 176 -17.47 13.48 32.83
CA ARG A 176 -18.78 13.99 33.24
C ARG A 176 -19.93 13.01 33.06
N VAL A 177 -19.77 11.96 32.26
CA VAL A 177 -20.88 11.03 31.95
C VAL A 177 -21.45 10.42 33.24
N PRO A 178 -22.70 10.71 33.62
CA PRO A 178 -23.31 10.06 34.77
C PRO A 178 -23.51 8.57 34.51
N ARG A 179 -23.16 7.71 35.47
CA ARG A 179 -23.27 6.24 35.29
C ARG A 179 -24.70 5.78 35.05
N GLU A 180 -25.64 6.34 35.81
CA GLU A 180 -27.07 6.05 35.62
C GLU A 180 -27.56 6.43 34.22
N GLU A 181 -27.05 7.54 33.67
CA GLU A 181 -27.34 7.97 32.32
C GLU A 181 -26.76 7.01 31.27
N LEU A 182 -25.53 6.53 31.49
CA LEU A 182 -24.93 5.50 30.65
C LEU A 182 -25.79 4.22 30.64
N TRP A 183 -26.21 3.72 31.80
CA TRP A 183 -27.05 2.51 31.89
C TRP A 183 -28.38 2.71 31.15
N TYR A 184 -29.01 3.87 31.34
CA TYR A 184 -30.23 4.23 30.65
C TYR A 184 -30.05 4.26 29.12
N CYS A 185 -28.98 4.91 28.63
CA CYS A 185 -28.69 5.00 27.20
C CYS A 185 -28.42 3.61 26.59
N MET A 186 -27.66 2.75 27.26
CA MET A 186 -27.40 1.39 26.81
C MET A 186 -28.71 0.59 26.67
N ARG A 187 -29.63 0.69 27.66
CA ARG A 187 -30.94 0.03 27.58
C ARG A 187 -31.77 0.57 26.41
N LYS A 188 -31.82 1.89 26.26
CA LYS A 188 -32.59 2.55 25.20
C LYS A 188 -32.06 2.22 23.80
N SER A 189 -30.74 2.04 23.65
CA SER A 189 -30.11 1.59 22.40
C SER A 189 -30.22 0.07 22.16
N GLY A 190 -31.01 -0.66 22.96
CA GLY A 190 -31.29 -2.08 22.75
C GLY A 190 -30.19 -3.03 23.20
N VAL A 191 -29.22 -2.58 24.01
CA VAL A 191 -28.17 -3.45 24.54
C VAL A 191 -28.79 -4.44 25.53
N ALA A 192 -28.55 -5.73 25.33
CA ALA A 192 -29.08 -6.77 26.22
C ALA A 192 -28.58 -6.60 27.66
N GLU A 193 -29.48 -6.77 28.64
CA GLU A 193 -29.20 -6.52 30.07
C GLU A 193 -27.99 -7.31 30.60
N LYS A 194 -27.71 -8.50 30.05
CA LYS A 194 -26.51 -9.29 30.40
C LYS A 194 -25.21 -8.53 30.15
N TYR A 195 -25.13 -7.74 29.07
CA TYR A 195 -23.94 -6.94 28.76
C TYR A 195 -23.90 -5.69 29.62
N ILE A 196 -25.06 -5.08 29.88
CA ILE A 196 -25.14 -3.91 30.78
C ILE A 196 -24.61 -4.27 32.17
N ARG A 197 -25.01 -5.41 32.73
CA ARG A 197 -24.49 -5.90 34.03
C ARG A 197 -22.98 -6.05 34.04
N VAL A 198 -22.40 -6.63 32.98
CA VAL A 198 -20.93 -6.76 32.86
C VAL A 198 -20.25 -5.39 32.85
N VAL A 199 -20.82 -4.41 32.12
CA VAL A 199 -20.28 -3.04 32.13
C VAL A 199 -20.50 -2.38 33.50
N GLN A 200 -21.63 -2.59 34.17
CA GLN A 200 -21.85 -2.09 35.53
C GLN A 200 -20.81 -2.63 36.52
N ASP A 201 -20.53 -3.93 36.48
CA ASP A 201 -19.52 -4.59 37.31
C ASP A 201 -18.12 -4.00 37.06
N MET A 202 -17.78 -3.64 35.82
CA MET A 202 -16.51 -2.98 35.49
C MET A 202 -16.38 -1.60 36.14
N TYR A 203 -17.49 -0.90 36.37
CA TYR A 203 -17.50 0.46 36.93
C TYR A 203 -17.75 0.46 38.45
N GLU A 204 -18.30 -0.60 39.03
CA GLU A 204 -18.56 -0.69 40.46
C GLU A 204 -17.25 -0.57 41.26
N ARG A 205 -17.27 0.21 42.35
CA ARG A 205 -16.13 0.38 43.30
C ARG A 205 -14.80 0.75 42.63
N SER A 206 -14.85 1.40 41.47
CA SER A 206 -13.65 1.92 40.79
C SER A 206 -12.92 2.91 41.69
N ARG A 207 -11.62 2.67 41.90
CA ARG A 207 -10.71 3.57 42.64
C ARG A 207 -9.54 3.98 41.78
N THR A 208 -8.96 5.13 42.06
CA THR A 208 -7.81 5.65 41.31
C THR A 208 -6.82 6.37 42.21
N VAL A 209 -5.58 6.50 41.72
CA VAL A 209 -4.47 7.24 42.32
C VAL A 209 -3.80 8.08 41.24
N VAL A 210 -3.37 9.30 41.57
CA VAL A 210 -2.65 10.17 40.63
C VAL A 210 -1.16 10.07 40.92
N ARG A 211 -0.34 9.80 39.90
CA ARG A 211 1.12 9.81 40.02
C ARG A 211 1.63 11.22 39.74
N CYS A 212 2.18 11.87 40.75
CA CYS A 212 2.77 13.21 40.73
C CYS A 212 4.30 13.12 40.82
N ALA A 213 5.00 14.25 40.59
CA ALA A 213 6.46 14.32 40.72
C ALA A 213 6.97 13.99 42.14
N VAL A 214 6.12 14.16 43.16
CA VAL A 214 6.42 13.90 44.57
C VAL A 214 5.95 12.53 45.07
N GLY A 215 5.38 11.69 44.21
CA GLY A 215 4.84 10.37 44.58
C GLY A 215 3.40 10.14 44.10
N GLN A 216 2.77 9.07 44.58
CA GLN A 216 1.35 8.79 44.33
C GLN A 216 0.46 9.51 45.36
N THR A 217 -0.70 9.99 44.93
CA THR A 217 -1.73 10.50 45.85
C THR A 217 -2.35 9.35 46.64
N GLU A 218 -3.12 9.71 47.67
CA GLU A 218 -4.05 8.78 48.30
C GLU A 218 -5.09 8.27 47.28
N GLU A 219 -5.60 7.07 47.55
CA GLU A 219 -6.61 6.40 46.74
C GLU A 219 -7.98 7.07 46.95
N PHE A 220 -8.69 7.37 45.86
CA PHE A 220 -10.04 7.92 45.91
C PHE A 220 -11.00 7.20 44.96
N ASN A 221 -12.28 7.20 45.32
CA ASN A 221 -13.33 6.56 44.52
C ASN A 221 -13.65 7.40 43.28
N VAL A 222 -13.90 6.72 42.16
CA VAL A 222 -14.41 7.31 40.92
C VAL A 222 -15.87 6.90 40.80
N GLU A 223 -16.78 7.87 40.82
CA GLU A 223 -18.23 7.64 40.81
C GLU A 223 -18.91 8.11 39.52
N VAL A 224 -18.23 8.96 38.75
CA VAL A 224 -18.73 9.55 37.51
C VAL A 224 -17.72 9.37 36.38
N GLY A 225 -18.21 9.36 35.15
CA GLY A 225 -17.41 9.34 33.95
C GLY A 225 -17.03 7.96 33.45
N LEU A 226 -16.51 7.94 32.23
CA LEU A 226 -15.99 6.78 31.52
C LEU A 226 -14.51 6.56 31.84
N HIS A 227 -14.05 5.31 31.85
CA HIS A 227 -12.62 5.03 32.03
C HIS A 227 -11.81 5.49 30.82
N GLN A 228 -11.05 6.59 30.95
CA GLN A 228 -10.16 7.04 29.89
C GLN A 228 -9.05 6.00 29.64
N GLY A 229 -8.85 5.63 28.39
CA GLY A 229 -7.92 4.57 27.99
C GLY A 229 -8.53 3.17 27.90
N SER A 230 -9.77 2.97 28.36
CA SER A 230 -10.51 1.73 28.08
C SER A 230 -10.92 1.66 26.61
N ALA A 231 -10.72 0.50 25.98
CA ALA A 231 -11.13 0.24 24.59
C ALA A 231 -12.65 0.30 24.39
N LEU A 232 -13.43 0.12 25.47
CA LEU A 232 -14.90 0.13 25.43
C LEU A 232 -15.48 1.55 25.56
N SER A 233 -14.78 2.46 26.24
CA SER A 233 -15.27 3.81 26.53
C SER A 233 -15.67 4.63 25.28
N PRO A 234 -14.94 4.60 24.15
CA PRO A 234 -15.37 5.31 22.94
C PRO A 234 -16.74 4.88 22.42
N PHE A 235 -17.03 3.57 22.48
CA PHE A 235 -18.31 3.02 22.06
C PHE A 235 -19.43 3.40 23.03
N LEU A 236 -19.17 3.31 24.34
CA LEU A 236 -20.13 3.75 25.36
C LEU A 236 -20.42 5.25 25.24
N PHE A 237 -19.40 6.06 24.95
CA PHE A 237 -19.57 7.49 24.72
C PHE A 237 -20.42 7.76 23.49
N ALA A 238 -20.21 7.01 22.40
CA ALA A 238 -21.04 7.12 21.21
C ALA A 238 -22.51 6.78 21.47
N ILE A 239 -22.80 5.75 22.27
CA ILE A 239 -24.17 5.40 22.71
C ILE A 239 -24.81 6.57 23.45
N VAL A 240 -24.09 7.15 24.42
CA VAL A 240 -24.58 8.28 25.20
C VAL A 240 -24.84 9.49 24.31
N MET A 241 -23.89 9.87 23.45
CA MET A 241 -24.04 11.02 22.55
C MET A 241 -25.16 10.83 21.52
N ASP A 242 -25.35 9.62 20.99
CA ASP A 242 -26.47 9.31 20.09
C ASP A 242 -27.81 9.55 20.78
N GLN A 243 -27.97 9.09 22.02
CA GLN A 243 -29.19 9.27 22.79
C GLN A 243 -29.40 10.69 23.31
N LEU A 244 -28.35 11.45 23.57
CA LEU A 244 -28.43 12.85 23.99
C LEU A 244 -28.82 13.78 22.85
N SER A 245 -28.38 13.46 21.64
CA SER A 245 -28.56 14.29 20.45
C SER A 245 -29.87 14.04 19.70
N GLU A 246 -30.60 12.96 20.02
CA GLU A 246 -31.76 12.48 19.26
C GLU A 246 -32.81 13.56 18.93
N GLU A 247 -33.12 14.46 19.87
CA GLU A 247 -34.18 15.48 19.73
C GLU A 247 -33.69 16.83 19.16
N VAL A 248 -32.38 16.99 19.00
CA VAL A 248 -31.74 18.29 18.65
C VAL A 248 -30.87 18.24 17.40
N ARG A 249 -30.43 17.05 16.99
CA ARG A 249 -29.63 16.87 15.77
C ARG A 249 -30.45 17.13 14.52
N GLN A 250 -29.85 17.85 13.58
CA GLN A 250 -30.37 18.03 12.24
C GLN A 250 -29.61 17.14 11.25
N GLU A 251 -30.13 16.95 10.05
CA GLU A 251 -29.45 16.14 9.03
C GLU A 251 -28.08 16.71 8.67
N SER A 252 -27.13 15.84 8.31
CA SER A 252 -25.83 16.29 7.82
C SER A 252 -26.03 17.05 6.50
N PRO A 253 -25.41 18.22 6.26
CA PRO A 253 -24.30 18.82 7.02
C PRO A 253 -24.70 19.90 8.05
N TRP A 254 -25.97 20.02 8.44
CA TRP A 254 -26.42 21.05 9.39
C TRP A 254 -26.01 20.77 10.83
N THR A 255 -25.85 19.50 11.17
CA THR A 255 -25.23 19.05 12.42
C THR A 255 -24.19 18.00 12.09
N MET A 256 -22.97 18.19 12.59
CA MET A 256 -21.87 17.22 12.51
C MET A 256 -21.28 17.04 13.90
N MET A 257 -21.15 15.78 14.34
CA MET A 257 -20.54 15.44 15.62
C MET A 257 -19.31 14.58 15.38
N PHE A 258 -18.23 14.85 16.09
CA PHE A 258 -17.09 13.95 16.19
C PHE A 258 -16.77 13.76 17.67
N ALA A 259 -17.34 12.72 18.26
CA ALA A 259 -17.32 12.54 19.71
C ALA A 259 -17.94 13.75 20.43
N ASP A 260 -17.14 14.53 21.14
CA ASP A 260 -17.51 15.72 21.90
C ASP A 260 -17.43 17.04 21.10
N ASP A 261 -16.75 17.04 19.95
CA ASP A 261 -16.73 18.18 19.03
C ASP A 261 -18.04 18.22 18.21
N ILE A 262 -18.84 19.27 18.36
CA ILE A 262 -20.12 19.42 17.65
C ILE A 262 -20.10 20.69 16.82
N VAL A 263 -20.57 20.61 15.58
CA VAL A 263 -20.78 21.78 14.71
C VAL A 263 -22.25 21.90 14.37
N ILE A 264 -22.80 23.08 14.64
CA ILE A 264 -24.20 23.44 14.36
C ILE A 264 -24.18 24.54 13.32
N CYS A 265 -24.83 24.30 12.18
CA CYS A 265 -24.93 25.25 11.09
C CYS A 265 -26.37 25.71 10.87
N SER A 266 -26.57 26.95 10.46
CA SER A 266 -27.87 27.46 10.03
C SER A 266 -27.73 28.63 9.04
N GLU A 267 -28.80 28.88 8.29
CA GLU A 267 -28.89 30.00 7.34
C GLU A 267 -29.17 31.34 8.02
N SER A 268 -29.66 31.34 9.27
CA SER A 268 -29.89 32.57 10.05
C SER A 268 -29.21 32.51 11.42
N ARG A 269 -28.80 33.69 11.89
CA ARG A 269 -28.18 33.89 13.20
C ARG A 269 -29.13 33.50 14.32
N GLU A 270 -30.40 33.88 14.20
CA GLU A 270 -31.43 33.59 15.20
C GLU A 270 -31.66 32.09 15.33
N GLN A 271 -31.69 31.36 14.20
CA GLN A 271 -31.90 29.93 14.21
C GLN A 271 -30.69 29.16 14.77
N VAL A 272 -29.45 29.60 14.48
CA VAL A 272 -28.27 28.94 15.07
C VAL A 272 -28.20 29.20 16.58
N GLU A 273 -28.63 30.37 17.05
CA GLU A 273 -28.73 30.71 18.48
C GLU A 273 -29.77 29.82 19.19
N GLU A 274 -30.95 29.68 18.60
CA GLU A 274 -31.98 28.77 19.11
C GLU A 274 -31.49 27.31 19.15
N ASN A 275 -30.85 26.85 18.07
CA ASN A 275 -30.29 25.50 18.01
C ASN A 275 -29.21 25.29 19.08
N LEU A 276 -28.34 26.28 19.29
CA LEU A 276 -27.30 26.22 20.32
C LEU A 276 -27.92 26.07 21.73
N GLU A 277 -28.98 26.82 22.03
CA GLU A 277 -29.70 26.69 23.31
C GLU A 277 -30.39 25.33 23.46
N ARG A 278 -30.99 24.80 22.39
CA ARG A 278 -31.56 23.45 22.38
C ARG A 278 -30.50 22.40 22.67
N TRP A 279 -29.34 22.50 22.03
CA TRP A 279 -28.19 21.62 22.27
C TRP A 279 -27.69 21.71 23.71
N ARG A 280 -27.49 22.93 24.23
CA ARG A 280 -27.12 23.15 25.63
C ARG A 280 -28.12 22.47 26.58
N PHE A 281 -29.42 22.72 26.39
CA PHE A 281 -30.44 22.13 27.25
C PHE A 281 -30.45 20.59 27.18
N ALA A 282 -30.36 20.01 25.97
CA ALA A 282 -30.37 18.56 25.79
C ALA A 282 -29.19 17.85 26.47
N LEU A 283 -28.00 18.47 26.42
CA LEU A 283 -26.78 17.97 27.04
C LEU A 283 -26.74 18.21 28.56
N GLU A 284 -26.97 19.45 29.00
CA GLU A 284 -26.80 19.84 30.41
C GLU A 284 -27.82 19.20 31.33
N ARG A 285 -29.07 18.99 30.86
CA ARG A 285 -30.11 18.33 31.66
C ARG A 285 -29.77 16.86 31.97
N ARG A 286 -28.83 16.25 31.24
CA ARG A 286 -28.37 14.86 31.38
C ARG A 286 -26.90 14.76 31.79
N GLY A 287 -26.38 15.82 32.42
CA GLY A 287 -25.07 15.83 33.08
C GLY A 287 -23.87 16.21 32.19
N MET A 288 -24.08 16.48 30.90
CA MET A 288 -23.01 16.90 29.98
C MET A 288 -22.95 18.43 29.89
N LYS A 289 -21.79 19.04 30.14
CA LYS A 289 -21.67 20.50 30.21
C LYS A 289 -20.99 21.10 28.98
N VAL A 290 -21.59 22.12 28.39
CA VAL A 290 -21.01 22.89 27.27
C VAL A 290 -19.90 23.81 27.77
N SER A 291 -18.75 23.81 27.09
CA SER A 291 -17.62 24.67 27.37
C SER A 291 -17.80 26.04 26.76
N ARG A 292 -18.25 27.01 27.56
CA ARG A 292 -18.49 28.39 27.08
C ARG A 292 -17.23 29.07 26.55
N SER A 293 -16.08 28.82 27.17
CA SER A 293 -14.81 29.46 26.81
C SER A 293 -14.17 28.92 25.53
N LYS A 294 -14.54 27.70 25.12
CA LYS A 294 -14.06 27.07 23.88
C LYS A 294 -15.10 27.03 22.77
N THR A 295 -16.36 27.32 23.09
CA THR A 295 -17.42 27.43 22.08
C THR A 295 -17.21 28.71 21.29
N GLU A 296 -17.11 28.61 19.97
CA GLU A 296 -16.81 29.74 19.09
C GLU A 296 -17.83 29.81 17.93
N TYR A 297 -18.09 31.02 17.46
CA TYR A 297 -19.06 31.33 16.40
C TYR A 297 -18.34 31.85 15.15
N MET A 298 -18.73 31.38 13.97
CA MET A 298 -18.20 31.84 12.68
C MET A 298 -19.36 32.18 11.73
N CYS A 299 -19.22 33.27 10.98
CA CYS A 299 -20.14 33.66 9.91
C CYS A 299 -19.40 33.69 8.57
N VAL A 300 -19.95 33.02 7.55
CA VAL A 300 -19.50 33.11 6.15
C VAL A 300 -20.31 34.19 5.45
N ASN A 301 -19.68 34.99 4.58
CA ASN A 301 -20.31 36.10 3.84
C ASN A 301 -21.04 37.12 4.74
N GLU A 302 -20.44 37.42 5.89
CA GLU A 302 -20.98 38.36 6.87
C GLU A 302 -21.35 39.71 6.23
N ARG A 303 -22.58 40.16 6.49
CA ARG A 303 -23.08 41.49 6.09
C ARG A 303 -22.85 42.53 7.18
N GLU A 304 -22.75 43.81 6.80
CA GLU A 304 -22.65 44.90 7.76
C GLU A 304 -23.86 44.88 8.72
N GLY A 305 -23.59 44.80 10.03
CA GLY A 305 -24.61 44.71 11.08
C GLY A 305 -24.93 43.29 11.56
N SER A 306 -24.33 42.24 10.99
CA SER A 306 -24.48 40.87 11.46
C SER A 306 -23.83 40.68 12.83
N GLY A 307 -24.65 40.72 13.88
CA GLY A 307 -24.23 40.58 15.28
C GLY A 307 -23.59 39.22 15.61
N THR A 308 -23.38 38.98 16.89
CA THR A 308 -22.93 37.67 17.39
C THR A 308 -24.10 36.80 17.84
N VAL A 309 -23.80 35.53 18.12
CA VAL A 309 -24.71 34.55 18.73
C VAL A 309 -24.52 34.60 20.24
N ARG A 310 -25.61 34.41 21.00
CA ARG A 310 -25.58 34.35 22.46
C ARG A 310 -25.79 32.93 22.99
N LEU A 311 -25.14 32.61 24.10
CA LEU A 311 -25.36 31.41 24.89
C LEU A 311 -25.69 31.85 26.31
N GLN A 312 -26.92 31.59 26.76
CA GLN A 312 -27.48 32.03 28.04
C GLN A 312 -27.39 33.56 28.23
N GLY A 313 -27.54 34.31 27.15
CA GLY A 313 -27.44 35.77 27.13
C GLY A 313 -26.00 36.32 27.05
N GLU A 314 -24.97 35.49 27.18
CA GLU A 314 -23.56 35.87 27.01
C GLU A 314 -23.14 35.75 25.55
N GLU A 315 -22.35 36.71 25.04
CA GLU A 315 -21.88 36.67 23.66
C GLU A 315 -20.86 35.54 23.44
N VAL A 316 -21.12 34.69 22.44
CA VAL A 316 -20.17 33.68 21.97
C VAL A 316 -19.06 34.37 21.17
N LYS A 317 -17.81 33.97 21.41
CA LYS A 317 -16.64 34.53 20.73
C LYS A 317 -16.73 34.30 19.22
N LYS A 318 -16.85 35.39 18.46
CA LYS A 318 -16.86 35.37 16.99
C LYS A 318 -15.44 35.24 16.44
N VAL A 319 -15.22 34.34 15.49
CA VAL A 319 -13.92 34.07 14.89
C VAL A 319 -13.99 34.00 13.35
N GLN A 320 -12.90 34.40 12.71
CA GLN A 320 -12.72 34.29 11.26
C GLN A 320 -12.00 33.00 10.86
N GLU A 321 -11.31 32.37 11.81
CA GLU A 321 -10.64 31.09 11.64
C GLU A 321 -10.87 30.19 12.86
N PHE A 322 -11.10 28.90 12.62
CA PHE A 322 -11.32 27.90 13.67
C PHE A 322 -10.54 26.61 13.36
N LYS A 323 -10.01 25.94 14.39
CA LYS A 323 -9.32 24.64 14.24
C LYS A 323 -10.30 23.50 14.49
N TYR A 324 -10.95 23.01 13.45
CA TYR A 324 -11.89 21.90 13.51
C TYR A 324 -11.22 20.56 13.20
N LEU A 325 -11.27 19.60 14.13
CA LEU A 325 -10.71 18.24 13.98
C LEU A 325 -9.26 18.19 13.47
N GLY A 326 -8.48 19.18 13.90
CA GLY A 326 -7.09 19.34 13.50
C GLY A 326 -6.86 20.21 12.27
N SER A 327 -7.87 20.53 11.45
CA SER A 327 -7.77 21.38 10.24
C SER A 327 -8.30 22.79 10.48
N THR A 328 -7.65 23.80 9.90
CA THR A 328 -8.06 25.19 10.00
C THR A 328 -9.10 25.52 8.93
N VAL A 329 -10.26 25.98 9.37
CA VAL A 329 -11.37 26.42 8.54
C VAL A 329 -11.48 27.93 8.65
N GLN A 330 -11.76 28.61 7.53
CA GLN A 330 -11.85 30.08 7.47
C GLN A 330 -13.15 30.52 6.81
N SER A 331 -13.73 31.60 7.32
CA SER A 331 -14.96 32.21 6.79
C SER A 331 -14.81 32.57 5.30
N ASN A 332 -13.69 33.20 4.93
CA ASN A 332 -13.36 33.61 3.57
C ASN A 332 -12.95 32.46 2.62
N GLY A 333 -12.74 31.25 3.15
CA GLY A 333 -12.36 30.07 2.35
C GLY A 333 -10.88 29.98 1.96
N GLU A 334 -10.02 30.87 2.45
CA GLU A 334 -8.61 30.80 2.12
C GLU A 334 -7.93 29.60 2.77
N CYS A 335 -7.08 28.92 1.99
CA CYS A 335 -6.35 27.73 2.44
C CYS A 335 -4.89 28.01 2.82
N GLY A 336 -4.38 29.23 2.58
CA GLY A 336 -2.96 29.55 2.73
C GLY A 336 -2.45 29.36 4.17
N LYS A 337 -3.24 29.72 5.19
CA LYS A 337 -2.83 29.51 6.59
C LYS A 337 -2.84 28.03 6.99
N GLU A 338 -3.80 27.25 6.48
CA GLU A 338 -3.82 25.80 6.73
C GLU A 338 -2.59 25.13 6.15
N VAL A 339 -2.23 25.44 4.89
CA VAL A 339 -1.04 24.90 4.24
C VAL A 339 0.24 25.24 5.01
N LYS A 340 0.41 26.49 5.44
CA LYS A 340 1.56 26.89 6.27
C LYS A 340 1.63 26.13 7.60
N LYS A 341 0.48 25.98 8.27
CA LYS A 341 0.39 25.25 9.54
C LYS A 341 0.72 23.77 9.35
N ARG A 342 0.26 23.17 8.25
CA ARG A 342 0.57 21.80 7.84
C ARG A 342 2.05 21.58 7.56
N VAL A 343 2.68 22.48 6.81
CA VAL A 343 4.13 22.48 6.60
C VAL A 343 4.86 22.56 7.95
N GLN A 344 4.42 23.41 8.88
CA GLN A 344 5.02 23.49 10.21
C GLN A 344 4.84 22.21 11.04
N VAL A 345 3.66 21.57 10.97
CA VAL A 345 3.41 20.28 11.62
C VAL A 345 4.31 19.19 11.03
N GLY A 346 4.49 19.18 9.71
CA GLY A 346 5.47 18.35 9.01
C GLY A 346 6.88 18.58 9.56
N TRP A 347 7.35 19.82 9.64
CA TRP A 347 8.66 20.16 10.21
C TRP A 347 8.82 19.72 11.67
N ASN A 348 7.77 19.85 12.49
CA ASN A 348 7.79 19.38 13.88
C ASN A 348 7.91 17.85 13.95
N GLY A 349 7.18 17.13 13.08
CA GLY A 349 7.35 15.69 12.92
C GLY A 349 8.77 15.34 12.52
N TRP A 350 9.31 16.02 11.51
CA TRP A 350 10.67 15.84 11.01
C TRP A 350 11.72 16.05 12.09
N ARG A 351 11.63 17.13 12.90
CA ARG A 351 12.57 17.41 14.00
C ARG A 351 12.62 16.28 15.02
N LYS A 352 11.48 15.68 15.36
CA LYS A 352 11.41 14.56 16.32
C LYS A 352 12.12 13.30 15.83
N VAL A 353 12.18 13.10 14.52
CA VAL A 353 12.82 11.94 13.90
C VAL A 353 14.13 12.30 13.19
N SER A 354 14.65 13.51 13.41
CA SER A 354 15.88 14.01 12.78
C SER A 354 17.09 13.15 13.13
N GLY A 355 17.16 12.60 14.34
CA GLY A 355 18.18 11.63 14.74
C GLY A 355 18.19 10.36 13.86
N VAL A 356 17.07 9.98 13.24
CA VAL A 356 17.02 8.86 12.27
C VAL A 356 17.23 9.36 10.84
N LEU A 357 16.60 10.48 10.48
CA LEU A 357 16.65 11.03 9.13
C LEU A 357 18.03 11.58 8.74
N CYS A 358 18.81 12.06 9.72
CA CYS A 358 20.14 12.64 9.52
C CYS A 358 21.30 11.68 9.83
N ASP A 359 21.04 10.51 10.42
CA ASP A 359 22.11 9.56 10.76
C ASP A 359 22.64 8.84 9.52
N GLN A 360 23.91 9.05 9.19
CA GLN A 360 24.57 8.45 8.03
C GLN A 360 24.63 6.92 8.10
N LYS A 361 24.54 6.31 9.28
CA LYS A 361 24.52 4.85 9.47
C LYS A 361 23.18 4.23 9.07
N ILE A 362 22.13 5.03 8.95
CA ILE A 362 20.79 4.57 8.64
C ILE A 362 20.53 4.72 7.14
N SER A 363 20.16 3.61 6.50
CA SER A 363 19.96 3.57 5.06
C SER A 363 18.86 4.53 4.59
N ALA A 364 19.03 5.07 3.37
CA ALA A 364 18.03 5.92 2.72
C ALA A 364 16.64 5.27 2.66
N ARG A 365 16.59 3.93 2.57
CA ARG A 365 15.35 3.14 2.62
C ARG A 365 14.62 3.35 3.95
N ILE A 366 15.31 3.20 5.09
CA ILE A 366 14.74 3.38 6.43
C ILE A 366 14.32 4.84 6.64
N LYS A 367 15.12 5.79 6.20
CA LYS A 367 14.80 7.23 6.30
C LYS A 367 13.56 7.60 5.48
N GLY A 368 13.45 7.07 4.26
CA GLY A 368 12.24 7.16 3.46
C GLY A 368 11.02 6.52 4.15
N LYS A 369 11.20 5.41 4.89
CA LYS A 369 10.16 4.80 5.74
C LYS A 369 9.67 5.79 6.78
N VAL A 370 10.59 6.31 7.58
CA VAL A 370 10.28 7.22 8.68
C VAL A 370 9.64 8.51 8.18
N TYR A 371 10.15 9.09 7.08
CA TYR A 371 9.53 10.28 6.48
C TYR A 371 8.08 10.02 6.07
N ARG A 372 7.83 8.96 5.28
CA ARG A 372 6.49 8.65 4.77
C ARG A 372 5.50 8.20 5.84
N THR A 373 5.98 7.68 6.98
CA THR A 373 5.12 7.23 8.09
C THR A 373 4.86 8.32 9.12
N VAL A 374 5.81 9.24 9.35
CA VAL A 374 5.72 10.24 10.44
C VAL A 374 5.55 11.66 9.90
N VAL A 375 6.36 12.06 8.92
CA VAL A 375 6.47 13.45 8.47
C VAL A 375 5.39 13.77 7.44
N ARG A 376 5.30 12.96 6.37
CA ARG A 376 4.37 13.17 5.27
C ARG A 376 2.91 13.14 5.72
N PRO A 377 2.43 12.17 6.52
CA PRO A 377 1.04 12.13 6.94
C PRO A 377 0.68 13.32 7.84
N ALA A 378 1.60 13.75 8.71
CA ALA A 378 1.40 14.92 9.56
C ALA A 378 1.28 16.22 8.75
N MET A 379 2.07 16.33 7.67
CA MET A 379 2.02 17.44 6.73
C MET A 379 0.75 17.40 5.85
N LEU A 380 0.31 16.23 5.40
CA LEU A 380 -0.79 16.14 4.43
C LEU A 380 -2.18 16.02 5.05
N TYR A 381 -2.29 15.67 6.34
CA TYR A 381 -3.58 15.44 7.01
C TYR A 381 -4.58 16.59 6.76
N GLY A 382 -5.76 16.25 6.25
CA GLY A 382 -6.87 17.19 6.04
C GLY A 382 -6.73 18.06 4.79
N LEU A 383 -5.60 18.04 4.07
CA LEU A 383 -5.42 18.80 2.83
C LEU A 383 -6.21 18.21 1.65
N GLU A 384 -6.58 16.94 1.71
CA GLU A 384 -7.50 16.29 0.77
C GLU A 384 -8.91 16.92 0.76
N THR A 385 -9.26 17.65 1.83
CA THR A 385 -10.53 18.38 1.94
C THR A 385 -10.44 19.81 1.43
N VAL A 386 -9.27 20.24 0.96
CA VAL A 386 -8.96 21.63 0.64
C VAL A 386 -8.76 21.80 -0.86
N SER A 387 -9.43 22.78 -1.45
CA SER A 387 -9.16 23.23 -2.82
C SER A 387 -7.84 24.02 -2.85
N LEU A 388 -6.73 23.32 -3.11
CA LEU A 388 -5.40 23.92 -3.24
C LEU A 388 -5.28 24.72 -4.54
N ARG A 389 -4.55 25.84 -4.51
CA ARG A 389 -4.13 26.55 -5.73
C ARG A 389 -2.67 26.19 -6.03
N LYS A 390 -2.23 26.37 -7.27
CA LYS A 390 -0.86 26.06 -7.73
C LYS A 390 0.24 26.58 -6.80
N ARG A 391 0.07 27.79 -6.26
CA ARG A 391 1.02 28.37 -5.31
C ARG A 391 1.16 27.52 -4.04
N GLN A 392 0.05 27.08 -3.46
CA GLN A 392 0.05 26.26 -2.25
C GLN A 392 0.60 24.85 -2.52
N GLU A 393 0.35 24.28 -3.69
CA GLU A 393 0.95 23.01 -4.12
C GLU A 393 2.47 23.14 -4.18
N SER A 394 2.99 24.18 -4.83
CA SER A 394 4.43 24.46 -4.86
C SER A 394 5.04 24.69 -3.47
N GLU A 395 4.31 25.33 -2.54
CA GLU A 395 4.77 25.49 -1.14
C GLU A 395 4.92 24.13 -0.43
N LEU A 396 4.00 23.19 -0.67
CA LEU A 396 4.08 21.82 -0.15
C LEU A 396 5.20 21.01 -0.80
N GLU A 397 5.37 21.10 -2.11
CA GLU A 397 6.46 20.45 -2.84
C GLU A 397 7.82 20.93 -2.37
N VAL A 398 8.01 22.24 -2.19
CA VAL A 398 9.28 22.80 -1.67
C VAL A 398 9.54 22.33 -0.25
N ALA A 399 8.52 22.28 0.61
CA ALA A 399 8.65 21.76 1.96
C ALA A 399 8.99 20.26 1.95
N GLU A 400 8.31 19.49 1.12
CA GLU A 400 8.54 18.07 0.92
C GLU A 400 9.97 17.80 0.46
N LEU A 401 10.44 18.46 -0.60
CA LEU A 401 11.80 18.32 -1.14
C LEU A 401 12.88 18.67 -0.10
N LYS A 402 12.65 19.70 0.71
CA LYS A 402 13.58 20.07 1.81
C LYS A 402 13.65 18.98 2.88
N MET A 403 12.52 18.37 3.22
CA MET A 403 12.45 17.33 4.26
C MET A 403 12.83 15.92 3.75
N LEU A 404 12.64 15.64 2.45
CA LEU A 404 12.91 14.39 1.74
C LEU A 404 14.30 14.30 1.14
N SER A 405 15.25 15.13 1.54
CA SER A 405 16.65 14.76 1.35
C SER A 405 16.84 13.39 2.03
N LEU A 406 16.86 12.32 1.21
CA LEU A 406 16.54 10.91 1.50
C LEU A 406 17.53 10.22 2.44
N GLY A 407 18.15 10.93 3.36
CA GLY A 407 19.36 10.50 4.03
C GLY A 407 20.61 10.58 3.18
N PHE A 408 20.46 10.77 1.88
CA PHE A 408 21.46 11.45 1.07
C PHE A 408 21.44 12.92 1.52
N THR A 409 22.40 13.31 2.35
CA THR A 409 22.56 14.70 2.77
C THR A 409 22.90 15.64 1.61
N LYS A 410 23.20 15.07 0.44
CA LYS A 410 23.48 15.72 -0.84
C LYS A 410 22.84 14.88 -1.95
N VAL A 411 21.73 15.33 -2.52
CA VAL A 411 21.08 14.71 -3.68
C VAL A 411 21.25 15.64 -4.87
N VAL A 412 21.65 15.08 -6.01
CA VAL A 412 21.77 15.79 -7.27
C VAL A 412 20.85 15.09 -8.27
N SER A 413 19.79 15.77 -8.73
CA SER A 413 18.91 15.25 -9.77
C SER A 413 19.44 15.60 -11.17
N ILE A 414 18.97 14.89 -12.20
CA ILE A 414 19.30 15.21 -13.60
C ILE A 414 18.89 16.64 -13.96
N ASP A 415 17.77 17.13 -13.42
CA ASP A 415 17.35 18.52 -13.60
C ASP A 415 18.29 19.52 -12.92
N MET A 416 18.80 19.23 -11.72
CA MET A 416 19.78 20.09 -11.04
C MET A 416 21.11 20.16 -11.81
N VAL A 417 21.57 19.03 -12.38
CA VAL A 417 22.74 18.97 -13.26
C VAL A 417 22.52 19.84 -14.49
N ARG A 418 21.38 19.66 -15.16
CA ARG A 418 20.97 20.43 -16.33
C ARG A 418 20.95 21.93 -16.06
N GLU A 419 20.40 22.37 -14.93
CA GLU A 419 20.31 23.78 -14.56
C GLU A 419 21.66 24.40 -14.21
N SER A 420 22.56 23.62 -13.60
CA SER A 420 23.88 24.10 -13.17
C SER A 420 24.91 24.06 -14.30
N PHE A 421 24.77 23.10 -15.23
CA PHE A 421 25.61 22.92 -16.41
C PHE A 421 24.76 22.91 -17.69
N PRO A 422 24.16 24.05 -18.06
CA PRO A 422 23.22 24.13 -19.19
C PRO A 422 23.85 23.83 -20.56
N LEU A 423 25.19 23.86 -20.64
CA LEU A 423 25.96 23.47 -21.83
C LEU A 423 26.22 21.97 -21.93
N LEU A 424 25.81 21.14 -20.96
CA LEU A 424 25.92 19.68 -21.03
C LEU A 424 24.65 19.02 -21.58
N ASP A 425 23.48 19.65 -21.44
CA ASP A 425 22.22 19.19 -22.06
C ASP A 425 22.05 19.78 -23.47
N MET A 426 23.00 19.49 -24.37
CA MET A 426 23.04 20.08 -25.72
C MET A 426 22.12 19.39 -26.73
N VAL A 427 21.43 18.34 -26.29
CA VAL A 427 20.54 17.52 -27.12
C VAL A 427 19.19 18.21 -27.34
N ASP A 428 18.71 19.02 -26.38
CA ASP A 428 17.50 19.85 -26.55
C ASP A 428 17.87 21.25 -27.07
N HIS A 429 17.79 21.43 -28.40
CA HIS A 429 18.18 22.67 -29.08
C HIS A 429 17.35 23.88 -28.65
N ASN A 430 16.10 23.68 -28.21
CA ASN A 430 15.20 24.77 -27.82
C ASN A 430 15.57 25.38 -26.47
N ARG A 431 16.39 24.67 -25.67
CA ARG A 431 16.79 25.08 -24.32
C ARG A 431 18.19 25.65 -24.22
N ARG A 432 18.85 25.84 -25.37
CA ARG A 432 20.22 26.37 -25.44
C ARG A 432 20.30 27.80 -24.89
N PRO A 433 21.23 28.09 -23.97
CA PRO A 433 21.50 29.46 -23.55
C PRO A 433 21.93 30.32 -24.74
N LYS A 434 21.35 31.50 -24.90
CA LYS A 434 21.70 32.43 -25.99
C LYS A 434 23.06 33.14 -25.78
N VAL A 435 23.61 33.06 -24.56
CA VAL A 435 24.88 33.67 -24.16
C VAL A 435 25.62 32.66 -23.26
N PRO A 436 26.94 32.46 -23.42
CA PRO A 436 27.70 31.62 -22.50
C PRO A 436 27.64 32.22 -21.09
N SER A 437 27.09 31.47 -20.16
CA SER A 437 27.03 31.83 -18.74
C SER A 437 27.89 30.85 -17.94
N SER A 438 28.62 31.38 -16.96
CA SER A 438 29.33 30.57 -15.97
C SER A 438 28.35 29.65 -15.24
N PRO A 439 28.78 28.47 -14.76
CA PRO A 439 27.90 27.56 -14.02
C PRO A 439 27.23 28.33 -12.86
N ILE A 440 25.90 28.31 -12.87
CA ILE A 440 25.08 29.18 -12.02
C ILE A 440 25.15 28.72 -10.55
N VAL A 441 25.58 27.47 -10.30
CA VAL A 441 25.67 26.84 -8.96
C VAL A 441 26.87 25.86 -8.90
N ASN A 442 27.64 25.89 -7.81
CA ASN A 442 28.62 24.84 -7.48
C ASN A 442 27.89 23.57 -7.02
N LEU A 443 27.70 22.59 -7.92
CA LEU A 443 27.13 21.28 -7.56
C LEU A 443 28.14 20.42 -6.80
N PRO A 444 27.70 19.65 -5.79
CA PRO A 444 28.56 18.69 -5.11
C PRO A 444 28.89 17.49 -6.01
N LYS A 445 30.07 16.89 -5.79
CA LYS A 445 30.49 15.66 -6.46
C LYS A 445 29.49 14.52 -6.22
N VAL A 446 29.11 13.82 -7.28
CA VAL A 446 28.22 12.63 -7.26
C VAL A 446 29.03 11.38 -6.88
N GLU A 447 28.49 10.53 -6.02
CA GLU A 447 29.20 9.34 -5.50
C GLU A 447 28.58 7.99 -5.94
N ALA A 448 27.32 7.96 -6.42
CA ALA A 448 26.64 6.76 -6.93
C ALA A 448 25.43 7.14 -7.82
N VAL A 449 24.96 6.19 -8.65
CA VAL A 449 23.80 6.36 -9.57
C VAL A 449 22.75 5.25 -9.31
N ILE A 450 21.46 5.59 -9.31
CA ILE A 450 20.36 4.64 -9.05
C ILE A 450 19.28 4.75 -10.14
N LEU A 451 18.91 3.62 -10.75
CA LEU A 451 17.92 3.51 -11.83
C LEU A 451 16.62 2.85 -11.32
N PHE A 452 15.57 3.66 -11.14
CA PHE A 452 14.27 3.19 -10.63
C PHE A 452 13.33 2.63 -11.71
N GLY A 453 13.53 3.03 -12.98
CA GLY A 453 12.63 2.76 -14.10
C GLY A 453 12.97 3.63 -15.31
N GLU A 454 12.22 3.48 -16.41
CA GLU A 454 12.48 4.19 -17.66
C GLU A 454 12.17 5.71 -17.55
N PRO A 455 13.10 6.60 -17.96
CA PRO A 455 12.85 8.04 -17.97
C PRO A 455 12.02 8.47 -19.19
N VAL A 456 11.37 9.64 -19.11
CA VAL A 456 10.52 10.20 -20.19
C VAL A 456 11.33 10.78 -21.36
N ARG A 457 12.65 11.03 -21.17
CA ARG A 457 13.58 11.56 -22.20
C ARG A 457 14.92 10.85 -22.13
N TRP A 458 15.12 9.85 -22.98
CA TRP A 458 16.29 8.96 -22.88
C TRP A 458 17.57 9.68 -23.26
N GLU A 459 17.53 10.54 -24.27
CA GLU A 459 18.69 11.24 -24.83
C GLU A 459 19.42 12.12 -23.81
N THR A 460 18.69 13.00 -23.10
CA THR A 460 19.26 13.85 -22.04
C THR A 460 19.76 13.01 -20.86
N ASN A 461 19.00 11.98 -20.46
CA ASN A 461 19.38 11.15 -19.32
C ASN A 461 20.63 10.31 -19.62
N LEU A 462 20.71 9.71 -20.81
CA LEU A 462 21.88 8.93 -21.25
C LEU A 462 23.13 9.82 -21.32
N GLN A 463 23.04 11.00 -21.94
CA GLN A 463 24.17 11.96 -22.01
C GLN A 463 24.69 12.32 -20.61
N LEU A 464 23.82 12.81 -19.74
CA LEU A 464 24.22 13.32 -18.43
C LEU A 464 24.67 12.22 -17.47
N ILE A 465 24.07 11.03 -17.51
CA ILE A 465 24.54 9.89 -16.71
C ILE A 465 25.93 9.45 -17.17
N ILE A 466 26.18 9.39 -18.48
CA ILE A 466 27.51 9.07 -19.02
C ILE A 466 28.53 10.12 -18.60
N ASP A 467 28.22 11.41 -18.71
CA ASP A 467 29.12 12.48 -18.27
C ASP A 467 29.47 12.35 -16.78
N ILE A 468 28.49 12.03 -15.94
CA ILE A 468 28.70 11.78 -14.50
C ILE A 468 29.62 10.56 -14.29
N LEU A 469 29.40 9.47 -15.01
CA LEU A 469 30.22 8.26 -14.89
C LEU A 469 31.67 8.50 -15.36
N LEU A 470 31.88 9.27 -16.44
CA LEU A 470 33.20 9.55 -17.02
C LEU A 470 34.02 10.60 -16.25
N THR A 471 33.35 11.47 -15.50
CA THR A 471 33.99 12.50 -14.67
C THR A 471 34.18 12.06 -13.22
N GLY A 472 33.89 10.79 -12.90
CA GLY A 472 33.91 10.28 -11.53
C GLY A 472 32.98 11.08 -10.61
N GLY A 473 31.90 11.63 -11.16
CA GLY A 473 30.89 12.43 -10.47
C GLY A 473 31.19 13.92 -10.32
N ASN A 474 32.31 14.43 -10.85
CA ASN A 474 32.62 15.86 -10.84
C ASN A 474 32.61 16.46 -12.25
N LEU A 475 31.48 17.02 -12.66
CA LEU A 475 31.26 17.56 -14.01
C LEU A 475 32.10 18.79 -14.39
N SER A 476 32.86 19.36 -13.44
CA SER A 476 33.86 20.41 -13.74
C SER A 476 35.21 19.86 -14.19
N ASN A 477 35.44 18.54 -14.06
CA ASN A 477 36.66 17.89 -14.51
C ASN A 477 36.58 17.49 -15.98
N VAL A 478 37.74 17.34 -16.63
CA VAL A 478 37.84 16.73 -17.96
C VAL A 478 37.62 15.22 -17.83
N TYR A 479 37.10 14.56 -18.87
CA TYR A 479 36.94 13.11 -18.89
C TYR A 479 38.27 12.40 -18.58
N GLU A 480 38.29 11.60 -17.52
CA GLU A 480 39.46 10.82 -17.13
C GLU A 480 39.27 9.35 -17.52
N THR A 481 39.92 8.93 -18.60
CA THR A 481 39.87 7.53 -19.09
C THR A 481 40.77 6.56 -18.30
N SER A 482 41.51 7.07 -17.30
CA SER A 482 42.51 6.33 -16.52
C SER A 482 41.93 5.54 -15.33
N HIS A 483 40.73 5.87 -14.84
CA HIS A 483 40.15 5.24 -13.65
C HIS A 483 39.72 3.80 -13.91
N SER A 484 40.08 2.84 -13.05
CA SER A 484 39.79 1.41 -13.22
C SER A 484 38.33 1.02 -12.97
N SER A 485 37.57 1.84 -12.23
CA SER A 485 36.17 1.60 -11.84
C SER A 485 35.31 2.85 -12.02
N HIS A 486 34.04 2.66 -12.42
CA HIS A 486 33.03 3.71 -12.46
C HIS A 486 32.29 3.83 -11.12
N LEU A 487 31.50 4.90 -10.95
CA LEU A 487 30.64 5.06 -9.78
C LEU A 487 29.64 3.88 -9.64
N PRO A 488 29.31 3.43 -8.42
CA PRO A 488 28.32 2.37 -8.19
C PRO A 488 26.97 2.64 -8.88
N LEU A 489 26.36 1.60 -9.46
CA LEU A 489 25.10 1.66 -10.24
C LEU A 489 24.12 0.55 -9.82
N LEU A 490 22.84 0.89 -9.57
CA LEU A 490 21.78 -0.05 -9.14
C LEU A 490 20.55 0.01 -10.07
N ALA A 491 19.85 -1.11 -10.31
CA ALA A 491 18.64 -1.16 -11.15
C ALA A 491 17.49 -2.03 -10.58
N CYS A 492 16.24 -1.61 -10.81
CA CYS A 492 15.06 -2.19 -10.15
C CYS A 492 14.04 -2.88 -11.08
N ASN A 493 14.20 -2.80 -12.40
CA ASN A 493 13.33 -3.44 -13.39
C ASN A 493 14.20 -3.93 -14.57
N MET A 494 13.96 -5.13 -15.07
CA MET A 494 14.83 -5.78 -16.07
C MET A 494 14.12 -6.11 -17.38
N ASP A 495 12.81 -5.86 -17.48
CA ASP A 495 12.05 -6.23 -18.67
C ASP A 495 12.55 -5.44 -19.88
N LEU A 496 13.11 -6.15 -20.86
CA LEU A 496 13.54 -5.56 -22.13
C LEU A 496 12.33 -5.08 -22.93
N MET A 497 11.27 -5.89 -22.97
CA MET A 497 10.02 -5.59 -23.65
C MET A 497 8.84 -6.04 -22.80
N TRP A 498 7.70 -5.38 -22.97
CA TRP A 498 6.44 -5.74 -22.31
C TRP A 498 5.24 -5.55 -23.24
N MET A 499 4.15 -6.26 -22.97
CA MET A 499 2.91 -6.20 -23.76
C MET A 499 1.89 -5.22 -23.18
N ALA A 500 1.48 -4.25 -24.00
CA ALA A 500 0.50 -3.21 -23.68
C ALA A 500 -0.70 -3.30 -24.65
N GLU A 501 -1.44 -2.20 -24.83
CA GLU A 501 -2.56 -2.10 -25.79
C GLU A 501 -2.11 -2.13 -27.26
N ALA A 502 -0.81 -1.98 -27.54
CA ALA A 502 -0.25 -2.02 -28.88
C ALA A 502 -0.18 -3.47 -29.44
N GLN A 503 -0.27 -3.61 -30.76
CA GLN A 503 -0.22 -4.91 -31.45
C GLN A 503 1.13 -5.64 -31.31
N ALA A 504 2.21 -4.93 -30.95
CA ALA A 504 3.55 -5.49 -30.77
C ALA A 504 4.16 -5.05 -29.43
N PRO A 505 5.07 -5.84 -28.82
CA PRO A 505 5.75 -5.50 -27.57
C PRO A 505 6.39 -4.11 -27.60
N ARG A 506 6.35 -3.38 -26.48
CA ARG A 506 6.96 -2.04 -26.33
C ARG A 506 8.23 -2.13 -25.49
N PHE A 507 9.18 -1.22 -25.72
CA PHE A 507 10.42 -1.14 -24.95
C PHE A 507 10.13 -0.88 -23.47
N GLY A 508 10.75 -1.68 -22.62
CA GLY A 508 10.71 -1.52 -21.16
C GLY A 508 12.01 -0.91 -20.62
N HIS A 509 12.16 -0.92 -19.30
CA HIS A 509 13.35 -0.39 -18.64
C HIS A 509 14.65 -1.07 -19.08
N GLY A 510 14.59 -2.36 -19.41
CA GLY A 510 15.74 -3.11 -19.92
C GLY A 510 16.31 -2.52 -21.22
N THR A 511 15.49 -1.92 -22.10
CA THR A 511 16.02 -1.28 -23.32
C THR A 511 16.82 -0.02 -23.00
N PHE A 512 16.37 0.79 -22.03
CA PHE A 512 17.13 1.95 -21.56
C PHE A 512 18.50 1.53 -20.98
N MET A 513 18.52 0.43 -20.21
CA MET A 513 19.76 -0.14 -19.67
C MET A 513 20.70 -0.57 -20.80
N VAL A 514 20.21 -1.30 -21.81
CA VAL A 514 20.99 -1.69 -22.99
C VAL A 514 21.61 -0.48 -23.70
N CYS A 515 20.88 0.62 -23.85
CA CYS A 515 21.42 1.85 -24.43
C CYS A 515 22.56 2.42 -23.57
N LEU A 516 22.34 2.54 -22.26
CA LEU A 516 23.33 3.08 -21.32
C LEU A 516 24.62 2.27 -21.31
N GLU A 517 24.49 0.94 -21.25
CA GLU A 517 25.60 -0.01 -21.26
C GLU A 517 26.43 0.10 -22.54
N ASN A 518 25.77 0.11 -23.71
CA ASN A 518 26.46 0.16 -24.99
C ASN A 518 27.17 1.51 -25.21
N ILE A 519 26.55 2.61 -24.82
CA ILE A 519 27.18 3.94 -24.91
C ILE A 519 28.41 3.99 -24.00
N TYR A 520 28.29 3.54 -22.75
CA TYR A 520 29.42 3.48 -21.82
C TYR A 520 30.56 2.63 -22.37
N LYS A 521 30.26 1.44 -22.88
CA LYS A 521 31.25 0.52 -23.48
C LYS A 521 31.91 1.11 -24.72
N LYS A 522 31.16 1.77 -25.60
CA LYS A 522 31.71 2.40 -26.80
C LYS A 522 32.64 3.56 -26.50
N ILE A 523 32.34 4.33 -25.45
CA ILE A 523 33.17 5.49 -25.07
C ILE A 523 34.41 5.05 -24.27
N THR A 524 34.27 4.07 -23.36
CA THR A 524 35.34 3.70 -22.42
C THR A 524 36.13 2.45 -22.82
N GLY A 525 35.57 1.62 -23.70
CA GLY A 525 36.07 0.27 -23.98
C GLY A 525 35.76 -0.76 -22.88
N ARG A 526 34.92 -0.44 -21.88
CA ARG A 526 34.71 -1.27 -20.68
C ARG A 526 33.23 -1.59 -20.43
N GLU A 527 32.97 -2.72 -19.79
CA GLU A 527 31.62 -3.10 -19.37
C GLU A 527 31.15 -2.26 -18.18
N LEU A 528 29.90 -1.81 -18.24
CA LEU A 528 29.20 -1.22 -17.11
C LEU A 528 28.86 -2.34 -16.10
N LYS A 529 28.93 -2.09 -14.79
CA LYS A 529 28.66 -3.08 -13.74
C LYS A 529 27.52 -2.63 -12.83
N TYR A 530 26.64 -3.56 -12.44
CA TYR A 530 25.56 -3.30 -11.48
C TYR A 530 25.87 -3.91 -10.11
N GLU A 531 25.54 -3.18 -9.06
CA GLU A 531 25.70 -3.65 -7.67
C GLU A 531 24.50 -4.48 -7.20
N ALA A 532 23.29 -4.31 -7.78
CA ALA A 532 22.08 -5.05 -7.43
C ALA A 532 20.97 -5.01 -8.51
N LEU A 533 20.17 -6.11 -8.61
CA LEU A 533 19.06 -6.34 -9.56
C LEU A 533 17.84 -7.03 -8.91
N MET A 534 16.59 -6.67 -9.25
CA MET A 534 15.35 -7.16 -8.60
C MET A 534 14.15 -7.33 -9.59
N GLY A 535 13.22 -8.29 -9.35
CA GLY A 535 12.01 -8.59 -10.20
C GLY A 535 12.00 -10.02 -10.83
N LYS A 536 10.93 -10.49 -11.53
CA LYS A 536 11.04 -11.69 -12.42
C LYS A 536 12.26 -11.45 -13.34
N PRO A 537 13.15 -12.43 -13.58
CA PRO A 537 13.05 -13.87 -13.28
C PRO A 537 13.60 -14.32 -11.91
N SER A 538 13.66 -13.47 -10.89
CA SER A 538 14.22 -13.83 -9.58
C SER A 538 13.50 -15.01 -8.89
N GLU A 539 14.29 -15.98 -8.41
CA GLU A 539 13.85 -17.20 -7.69
C GLU A 539 12.92 -16.92 -6.51
N MET A 540 13.16 -15.82 -5.78
CA MET A 540 12.34 -15.34 -4.67
C MET A 540 10.84 -15.24 -5.02
N THR A 541 10.54 -14.96 -6.28
CA THR A 541 9.16 -14.81 -6.78
C THR A 541 8.40 -16.14 -6.75
N TYR A 542 9.05 -17.27 -7.02
CA TYR A 542 8.40 -18.57 -7.21
C TYR A 542 8.18 -19.35 -5.91
N HIS A 543 9.09 -19.21 -4.94
CA HIS A 543 8.92 -19.77 -3.59
C HIS A 543 7.63 -19.33 -2.91
N TYR A 544 7.21 -18.09 -3.13
CA TYR A 544 5.97 -17.60 -2.54
C TYR A 544 4.70 -18.09 -3.25
N ALA A 545 4.77 -18.34 -4.56
CA ALA A 545 3.64 -18.83 -5.33
C ALA A 545 3.21 -20.25 -4.88
N GLU A 546 4.18 -21.13 -4.60
CA GLU A 546 3.94 -22.49 -4.10
C GLU A 546 3.19 -22.50 -2.76
N TYR A 547 3.55 -21.60 -1.85
CA TYR A 547 2.93 -21.51 -0.53
C TYR A 547 1.43 -21.18 -0.61
N LEU A 548 1.02 -20.33 -1.56
CA LEU A 548 -0.38 -19.99 -1.76
C LEU A 548 -1.20 -21.18 -2.28
N ILE A 549 -0.65 -21.95 -3.23
CA ILE A 549 -1.28 -23.17 -3.78
C ILE A 549 -1.59 -24.18 -2.68
N ARG A 550 -0.60 -24.47 -1.82
CA ARG A 550 -0.75 -25.45 -0.74
C ARG A 550 -1.75 -25.00 0.33
N THR A 551 -1.88 -23.69 0.55
CA THR A 551 -2.86 -23.12 1.48
C THR A 551 -4.29 -23.32 0.97
N GLN A 552 -4.54 -23.12 -0.32
CA GLN A 552 -5.86 -23.34 -0.94
C GLN A 552 -6.33 -24.80 -0.83
N ALA A 553 -5.42 -25.76 -1.04
CA ALA A 553 -5.75 -27.19 -0.94
C ALA A 553 -6.19 -27.58 0.49
N ALA A 554 -5.48 -27.07 1.50
CA ALA A 554 -5.83 -27.32 2.90
C ALA A 554 -7.20 -26.72 3.30
N GLU A 555 -7.55 -25.54 2.79
CA GLU A 555 -8.85 -24.90 3.06
C GLU A 555 -10.04 -25.64 2.45
N ARG A 556 -9.83 -26.36 1.35
CA ARG A 556 -10.80 -27.27 0.72
C ARG A 556 -10.97 -28.60 1.46
N GLY A 557 -10.11 -28.87 2.45
CA GLY A 557 -10.07 -30.15 3.15
C GLY A 557 -9.41 -31.27 2.34
N TRP A 558 -8.69 -30.95 1.25
CA TRP A 558 -7.92 -31.93 0.48
C TRP A 558 -6.73 -32.41 1.31
N ARG A 559 -6.61 -33.73 1.47
CA ARG A 559 -5.56 -34.38 2.28
C ARG A 559 -4.35 -34.76 1.44
N SER A 560 -4.53 -34.87 0.11
CA SER A 560 -3.49 -35.19 -0.84
C SER A 560 -2.52 -34.00 -1.01
N PRO A 561 -1.19 -34.22 -0.91
CA PRO A 561 -0.22 -33.14 -1.07
C PRO A 561 -0.13 -32.69 -2.52
N ILE A 562 0.06 -31.39 -2.73
CA ILE A 562 0.36 -30.86 -4.07
C ILE A 562 1.82 -31.14 -4.40
N THR A 563 2.07 -32.03 -5.35
CA THR A 563 3.42 -32.46 -5.77
C THR A 563 3.86 -31.79 -7.07
N SER A 564 2.91 -31.44 -7.94
CA SER A 564 3.18 -30.84 -9.25
C SER A 564 2.70 -29.39 -9.32
N LEU A 565 3.56 -28.48 -9.75
CA LEU A 565 3.18 -27.11 -10.14
C LEU A 565 3.29 -26.95 -11.65
N TYR A 566 2.33 -26.28 -12.27
CA TYR A 566 2.36 -25.90 -13.67
C TYR A 566 2.36 -24.38 -13.79
N ALA A 567 3.45 -23.80 -14.31
CA ALA A 567 3.61 -22.36 -14.51
C ALA A 567 3.37 -22.00 -15.98
N VAL A 568 2.26 -21.33 -16.24
CA VAL A 568 1.81 -20.91 -17.58
C VAL A 568 2.18 -19.44 -17.79
N GLY A 569 3.03 -19.16 -18.79
CA GLY A 569 3.53 -17.81 -19.08
C GLY A 569 3.70 -17.57 -20.58
N ASP A 570 3.94 -16.33 -20.98
CA ASP A 570 4.05 -15.90 -22.39
C ASP A 570 5.47 -15.41 -22.77
N ASN A 571 6.38 -15.27 -21.80
CA ASN A 571 7.73 -14.78 -22.03
C ASN A 571 8.81 -15.79 -21.59
N LEU A 572 9.62 -16.23 -22.57
CA LEU A 572 10.73 -17.17 -22.38
C LEU A 572 11.76 -16.70 -21.34
N MET A 573 12.07 -15.40 -21.33
CA MET A 573 13.20 -14.85 -20.58
C MET A 573 12.84 -14.43 -19.15
N THR A 574 11.55 -14.43 -18.81
CA THR A 574 11.05 -14.03 -17.49
C THR A 574 10.22 -15.14 -16.84
N ASP A 575 9.22 -15.67 -17.55
CA ASP A 575 8.30 -16.66 -17.01
C ASP A 575 8.89 -18.07 -17.07
N ILE A 576 9.31 -18.50 -18.27
CA ILE A 576 9.88 -19.84 -18.47
C ILE A 576 11.21 -19.95 -17.73
N TYR A 577 12.09 -18.96 -17.90
CA TYR A 577 13.36 -18.90 -17.18
C TYR A 577 13.19 -18.95 -15.67
N GLY A 578 12.25 -18.18 -15.12
CA GLY A 578 11.99 -18.15 -13.67
C GLY A 578 11.40 -19.48 -13.15
N ALA A 579 10.46 -20.08 -13.89
CA ALA A 579 9.85 -21.35 -13.51
C ALA A 579 10.87 -22.51 -13.54
N ASN A 580 11.72 -22.55 -14.56
CA ASN A 580 12.76 -23.56 -14.69
C ASN A 580 13.87 -23.37 -13.65
N LEU A 581 14.23 -22.12 -13.33
CA LEU A 581 15.17 -21.81 -12.24
C LEU A 581 14.65 -22.33 -10.90
N TYR A 582 13.36 -22.18 -10.63
CA TYR A 582 12.73 -22.73 -9.42
C TYR A 582 12.62 -24.26 -9.44
N ASN A 583 12.35 -24.88 -10.59
CA ASN A 583 12.34 -26.34 -10.72
C ASN A 583 13.71 -26.95 -10.38
N ARG A 584 14.79 -26.33 -10.86
CA ARG A 584 16.16 -26.74 -10.52
C ARG A 584 16.41 -26.72 -9.01
N TYR A 585 15.94 -25.67 -8.32
CA TYR A 585 16.00 -25.61 -6.86
C TYR A 585 15.27 -26.81 -6.21
N LEU A 586 14.07 -27.15 -6.69
CA LEU A 586 13.28 -28.28 -6.15
C LEU A 586 14.01 -29.62 -6.33
N GLU A 587 14.63 -29.84 -7.50
CA GLU A 587 15.42 -31.02 -7.82
C GLU A 587 16.67 -31.14 -6.93
N GLU A 588 17.42 -30.05 -6.78
CA GLU A 588 18.60 -30.00 -5.89
C GLU A 588 18.21 -30.30 -4.44
N ARG A 589 17.08 -29.77 -3.98
CA ARG A 589 16.57 -30.01 -2.63
C ARG A 589 16.21 -31.48 -2.39
N LEU A 590 15.60 -32.14 -3.38
CA LEU A 590 15.28 -33.57 -3.32
C LEU A 590 16.55 -34.42 -3.30
N GLY A 591 17.56 -34.05 -4.08
CA GLY A 591 18.88 -34.69 -4.06
C GLY A 591 19.60 -34.57 -2.71
N ARG A 592 19.48 -33.42 -2.02
CA ARG A 592 20.05 -33.23 -0.67
C ARG A 592 19.34 -34.07 0.40
N LYS A 593 18.02 -34.27 0.28
CA LYS A 593 17.24 -35.12 1.21
C LYS A 593 17.55 -36.62 1.03
N SER A 594 17.71 -37.09 -0.19
CA SER A 594 18.09 -38.49 -0.47
C SER A 594 19.52 -38.79 -0.01
N GLY A 595 20.47 -37.87 -0.20
CA GLY A 595 21.85 -38.00 0.29
C GLY A 595 21.95 -38.11 1.82
N LYS A 596 21.21 -37.25 2.57
CA LYS A 596 21.16 -37.31 4.04
C LYS A 596 20.54 -38.60 4.58
N ALA A 597 19.52 -39.15 3.91
CA ALA A 597 18.88 -40.41 4.29
C ALA A 597 19.80 -41.62 4.07
N VAL A 598 20.57 -41.65 2.97
CA VAL A 598 21.56 -42.70 2.68
C VAL A 598 22.72 -42.66 3.68
N GLN A 599 23.18 -41.47 4.06
CA GLN A 599 24.28 -41.30 5.00
C GLN A 599 23.90 -41.66 6.45
N GLN A 600 22.64 -41.43 6.85
CA GLN A 600 22.09 -41.90 8.14
C GLN A 600 21.88 -43.42 8.17
N ALA A 601 21.54 -44.04 7.05
CA ALA A 601 21.39 -45.50 6.96
C ALA A 601 22.74 -46.25 7.03
N LEU A 602 23.84 -45.62 6.60
CA LEU A 602 25.16 -46.26 6.53
C LEU A 602 26.00 -46.13 7.81
N THR A 603 25.72 -45.16 8.69
CA THR A 603 26.68 -44.82 9.78
C THR A 603 26.25 -45.19 11.20
N GLY A 604 25.00 -45.61 11.47
CA GLY A 604 24.60 -46.30 12.71
C GLY A 604 24.90 -45.65 14.07
N THR A 605 25.56 -44.48 14.12
CA THR A 605 25.99 -43.81 15.35
C THR A 605 25.74 -42.31 15.22
N GLY A 606 25.04 -41.75 16.21
CA GLY A 606 24.85 -40.31 16.34
C GLY A 606 26.17 -39.60 16.63
N ALA A 607 26.87 -39.17 15.58
CA ALA A 607 27.96 -38.23 15.68
C ALA A 607 27.51 -36.88 15.09
N ALA A 608 27.73 -35.81 15.86
CA ALA A 608 27.43 -34.45 15.47
C ALA A 608 28.22 -34.06 14.22
N VAL A 609 27.51 -33.68 13.17
CA VAL A 609 28.11 -33.16 11.93
C VAL A 609 28.27 -31.65 12.06
N SER A 610 29.46 -31.18 11.73
CA SER A 610 29.91 -29.78 11.70
C SER A 610 28.97 -28.89 10.90
N GLN A 611 28.67 -27.71 11.44
CA GLN A 611 28.08 -26.58 10.73
C GLN A 611 29.08 -26.07 9.70
N ASP A 612 28.92 -26.49 8.44
CA ASP A 612 29.47 -25.75 7.32
C ASP A 612 28.50 -24.64 6.89
N MET A 613 29.09 -23.50 6.52
CA MET A 613 28.44 -22.22 6.22
C MET A 613 27.44 -22.33 5.05
N ASP A 614 26.18 -22.60 5.34
CA ASP A 614 25.06 -22.26 4.45
C ASP A 614 24.76 -20.76 4.61
N THR A 615 24.79 -20.03 3.49
CA THR A 615 24.36 -18.63 3.43
C THR A 615 22.90 -18.53 3.92
N ASP A 616 22.71 -17.89 5.08
CA ASP A 616 21.42 -17.59 5.71
C ASP A 616 20.47 -16.84 4.75
N ASN A 617 19.66 -17.57 3.98
CA ASN A 617 18.47 -17.03 3.33
C ASN A 617 17.31 -17.05 4.35
N ASP A 618 17.25 -15.98 5.14
CA ASP A 618 16.39 -15.69 6.30
C ASP A 618 14.84 -15.75 6.05
N TRP A 619 14.38 -16.27 4.90
CA TRP A 619 12.96 -16.46 4.56
C TRP A 619 12.58 -17.94 4.33
N GLU A 620 13.53 -18.85 4.08
CA GLU A 620 13.27 -20.30 3.89
C GLU A 620 12.76 -20.99 5.17
N SER A 621 13.10 -20.47 6.35
CA SER A 621 12.68 -21.00 7.65
C SER A 621 11.23 -20.65 8.04
N GLU A 622 10.63 -19.64 7.39
CA GLU A 622 9.26 -19.16 7.66
C GLU A 622 8.21 -19.88 6.79
N LEU A 623 8.64 -20.50 5.69
CA LEU A 623 7.85 -21.40 4.86
C LEU A 623 7.95 -22.83 5.38
N ALA A 624 6.82 -23.49 5.62
CA ALA A 624 6.85 -24.96 5.68
C ALA A 624 7.43 -25.48 4.36
N SER A 625 8.36 -26.43 4.44
CA SER A 625 9.06 -26.94 3.25
C SER A 625 8.08 -27.22 2.11
N PRO A 626 8.38 -26.76 0.87
CA PRO A 626 7.49 -26.98 -0.27
C PRO A 626 7.05 -28.44 -0.37
N SER A 627 5.76 -28.69 -0.58
CA SER A 627 5.28 -30.05 -0.88
C SER A 627 5.50 -30.41 -2.34
N ALA A 628 5.58 -29.38 -3.21
CA ALA A 628 5.92 -29.55 -4.60
C ALA A 628 7.29 -30.20 -4.76
N THR A 629 7.36 -31.17 -5.66
CA THR A 629 8.58 -31.87 -6.06
C THR A 629 9.02 -31.47 -7.46
N SER A 630 8.14 -30.83 -8.24
CA SER A 630 8.43 -30.36 -9.60
C SER A 630 7.64 -29.10 -9.93
N CYS A 631 8.22 -28.23 -10.75
CA CYS A 631 7.59 -27.07 -11.36
C CYS A 631 7.78 -27.13 -12.89
N LYS A 632 6.70 -27.38 -13.64
CA LYS A 632 6.72 -27.53 -15.09
C LYS A 632 6.31 -26.22 -15.76
N SER A 633 7.11 -25.72 -16.69
CA SER A 633 6.82 -24.51 -17.46
C SER A 633 5.99 -24.84 -18.71
N ILE A 634 4.95 -24.02 -18.99
CA ILE A 634 4.12 -24.10 -20.20
C ILE A 634 4.09 -22.72 -20.84
N LEU A 635 4.56 -22.62 -22.09
CA LEU A 635 4.57 -21.38 -22.85
C LEU A 635 3.30 -21.26 -23.69
N VAL A 636 2.59 -20.13 -23.59
CA VAL A 636 1.45 -19.79 -24.45
C VAL A 636 1.83 -18.82 -25.56
N CYS A 637 1.18 -18.95 -26.71
CA CYS A 637 1.45 -18.14 -27.91
C CYS A 637 0.63 -16.84 -28.00
N THR A 638 0.05 -16.38 -26.89
CA THR A 638 -0.92 -15.27 -26.84
C THR A 638 -0.33 -13.93 -26.40
N GLY A 639 0.96 -13.85 -26.07
CA GLY A 639 1.57 -12.67 -25.46
C GLY A 639 2.88 -12.24 -26.12
N VAL A 640 3.95 -12.07 -25.34
CA VAL A 640 5.30 -11.70 -25.81
C VAL A 640 5.82 -12.72 -26.83
N PHE A 641 5.57 -14.01 -26.61
CA PHE A 641 5.83 -15.06 -27.59
C PHE A 641 4.67 -15.19 -28.60
N ASN A 642 4.98 -15.11 -29.90
CA ASN A 642 4.03 -15.29 -30.99
C ASN A 642 4.67 -16.08 -32.16
N PRO A 643 4.17 -17.29 -32.49
CA PRO A 643 4.73 -18.17 -33.52
C PRO A 643 4.49 -17.69 -34.96
N HIS A 644 3.62 -16.70 -35.18
CA HIS A 644 3.38 -16.08 -36.50
C HIS A 644 4.24 -14.85 -36.77
N THR A 645 5.12 -14.47 -35.84
CA THR A 645 6.15 -13.47 -36.09
C THR A 645 7.22 -14.16 -36.94
N GLU A 646 7.30 -13.82 -38.24
CA GLU A 646 8.26 -14.38 -39.18
C GLU A 646 9.70 -14.22 -38.68
N LEU A 647 10.23 -15.25 -38.01
CA LEU A 647 11.65 -15.61 -37.95
C LEU A 647 11.78 -17.11 -37.64
N LEU A 648 11.88 -17.88 -38.73
CA LEU A 648 12.63 -19.14 -38.92
C LEU A 648 12.03 -20.46 -38.37
N GLN A 649 12.08 -21.47 -39.24
CA GLN A 649 11.27 -22.70 -39.29
C GLN A 649 11.73 -23.89 -38.43
N ASP A 650 12.50 -23.69 -37.35
CA ASP A 650 12.89 -24.81 -36.49
C ASP A 650 13.13 -24.36 -35.02
N PRO A 651 12.26 -24.73 -34.06
CA PRO A 651 12.41 -24.39 -32.65
C PRO A 651 13.75 -24.82 -32.05
N ASN A 652 14.33 -25.92 -32.55
CA ASN A 652 15.61 -26.47 -32.05
C ASN A 652 16.85 -25.76 -32.62
N GLN A 653 16.74 -25.09 -33.77
CA GLN A 653 17.80 -24.20 -34.27
C GLN A 653 17.77 -22.84 -33.56
N CYS A 654 16.59 -22.37 -33.14
CA CYS A 654 16.42 -21.09 -32.44
C CYS A 654 17.24 -21.00 -31.14
N ILE A 655 17.34 -22.09 -30.38
CA ILE A 655 18.01 -22.16 -29.07
C ILE A 655 19.55 -22.01 -29.16
N LYS A 656 20.15 -22.33 -30.32
CA LYS A 656 21.61 -22.26 -30.50
C LYS A 656 22.12 -20.91 -30.99
N GLU A 657 21.26 -20.05 -31.53
CA GLU A 657 21.63 -18.72 -32.07
C GLU A 657 20.90 -17.53 -31.43
N THR A 658 20.08 -17.72 -30.37
CA THR A 658 19.28 -16.63 -29.81
C THR A 658 20.08 -15.64 -28.98
N VAL A 659 19.91 -14.34 -29.27
CA VAL A 659 20.33 -13.21 -28.44
C VAL A 659 19.58 -13.30 -27.10
N PHE A 660 20.29 -13.47 -26.00
CA PHE A 660 19.70 -13.41 -24.66
C PHE A 660 19.12 -12.00 -24.41
N HIS A 661 17.81 -11.93 -24.20
CA HIS A 661 17.07 -10.67 -23.96
C HIS A 661 16.79 -10.43 -22.46
N GLY A 662 17.23 -11.34 -21.59
CA GLY A 662 17.28 -11.11 -20.14
C GLY A 662 18.45 -10.20 -19.77
N HIS A 663 18.48 -9.75 -18.53
CA HIS A 663 19.55 -8.87 -18.07
C HIS A 663 20.91 -9.61 -18.04
N ARG A 664 21.96 -9.02 -18.63
CA ARG A 664 23.28 -9.67 -18.85
C ARG A 664 23.94 -10.32 -17.62
N ASP A 665 23.65 -9.80 -16.43
CA ASP A 665 24.25 -10.29 -15.17
C ASP A 665 23.55 -11.54 -14.61
N PHE A 666 22.41 -11.95 -15.19
CA PHE A 666 21.89 -13.30 -15.03
C PHE A 666 22.66 -14.18 -16.01
N ARG A 667 23.44 -15.15 -15.48
CA ARG A 667 24.16 -16.10 -16.34
C ARG A 667 23.16 -16.84 -17.20
N PHE A 668 23.14 -16.53 -18.49
CA PHE A 668 22.28 -17.21 -19.44
C PHE A 668 22.58 -18.70 -19.43
N ASP A 669 21.56 -19.47 -19.06
CA ASP A 669 21.56 -20.92 -19.15
C ASP A 669 20.51 -21.32 -20.20
N PRO A 670 20.92 -21.76 -21.40
CA PRO A 670 20.00 -22.16 -22.46
C PRO A 670 19.03 -23.26 -22.01
N ALA A 671 19.42 -24.10 -21.04
CA ALA A 671 18.55 -25.15 -20.52
C ALA A 671 17.37 -24.59 -19.70
N LEU A 672 17.43 -23.33 -19.26
CA LEU A 672 16.36 -22.68 -18.50
C LEU A 672 15.35 -21.95 -19.36
N ILE A 673 15.61 -21.71 -20.65
CA ILE A 673 14.62 -21.09 -21.57
C ILE A 673 13.80 -22.13 -22.35
N GLU A 674 14.12 -23.42 -22.23
CA GLU A 674 13.34 -24.48 -22.88
C GLU A 674 12.02 -24.70 -22.12
N PRO A 675 10.86 -24.40 -22.72
CA PRO A 675 9.59 -24.63 -22.06
C PRO A 675 9.30 -26.13 -22.01
N GLY A 676 8.76 -26.61 -20.89
CA GLY A 676 8.35 -28.01 -20.78
C GLY A 676 7.29 -28.40 -21.82
N ASN A 677 6.38 -27.47 -22.16
CA ASN A 677 5.43 -27.60 -23.27
C ASN A 677 5.12 -26.24 -23.90
N VAL A 678 4.72 -26.23 -25.16
CA VAL A 678 4.26 -25.04 -25.88
C VAL A 678 2.85 -25.27 -26.40
N VAL A 679 1.95 -24.32 -26.16
CA VAL A 679 0.54 -24.42 -26.54
C VAL A 679 0.03 -23.10 -27.12
N GLN A 680 -1.05 -23.17 -27.91
CA GLN A 680 -1.56 -21.99 -28.60
C GLN A 680 -2.07 -20.91 -27.65
N ASP A 681 -2.77 -21.31 -26.59
CA ASP A 681 -3.37 -20.40 -25.63
C ASP A 681 -3.58 -21.08 -24.27
N VAL A 682 -4.09 -20.32 -23.30
CA VAL A 682 -4.32 -20.79 -21.94
C VAL A 682 -5.36 -21.92 -21.84
N HIS A 683 -6.27 -22.06 -22.79
CA HIS A 683 -7.24 -23.16 -22.78
C HIS A 683 -6.58 -24.47 -23.19
N ALA A 684 -5.78 -24.46 -24.25
CA ALA A 684 -4.95 -25.60 -24.63
C ALA A 684 -3.97 -25.99 -23.51
N ALA A 685 -3.47 -25.01 -22.75
CA ALA A 685 -2.64 -25.28 -21.56
C ALA A 685 -3.41 -26.11 -20.51
N VAL A 686 -4.65 -25.72 -20.19
CA VAL A 686 -5.48 -26.43 -19.19
C VAL A 686 -5.81 -27.85 -19.64
N GLU A 687 -6.20 -28.04 -20.91
CA GLU A 687 -6.49 -29.38 -21.45
C GLU A 687 -5.27 -30.30 -21.39
N LEU A 688 -4.09 -29.78 -21.75
CA LEU A 688 -2.84 -30.54 -21.66
C LEU A 688 -2.50 -30.94 -20.22
N ILE A 689 -2.72 -30.05 -19.25
CA ILE A 689 -2.44 -30.36 -17.85
C ILE A 689 -3.40 -31.43 -17.32
N PHE A 690 -4.68 -31.36 -17.69
CA PHE A 690 -5.65 -32.40 -17.34
C PHE A 690 -5.28 -33.76 -17.93
N GLU A 691 -4.79 -33.79 -19.18
CA GLU A 691 -4.27 -35.01 -19.79
C GLU A 691 -3.05 -35.56 -19.03
N MET A 692 -2.07 -34.71 -18.71
CA MET A 692 -0.86 -35.09 -17.97
C MET A 692 -1.16 -35.66 -16.58
N GLU A 693 -2.14 -35.08 -15.89
CA GLU A 693 -2.54 -35.48 -14.53
C GLU A 693 -3.64 -36.56 -14.55
N LYS A 694 -4.10 -36.99 -15.74
CA LYS A 694 -5.25 -37.90 -15.93
C LYS A 694 -6.49 -37.46 -15.16
N PHE A 695 -6.71 -36.14 -15.12
CA PHE A 695 -7.74 -35.51 -14.30
C PHE A 695 -9.04 -35.39 -15.10
N THR A 696 -10.09 -36.06 -14.64
CA THR A 696 -11.42 -36.02 -15.27
C THR A 696 -12.35 -35.07 -14.52
N THR A 697 -12.93 -34.11 -15.24
CA THR A 697 -13.98 -33.24 -14.71
C THR A 697 -15.32 -33.98 -14.82
N GLU A 698 -15.90 -34.44 -13.71
CA GLU A 698 -17.28 -34.94 -13.71
C GLU A 698 -18.22 -33.79 -14.15
N VAL A 699 -19.03 -34.04 -15.19
CA VAL A 699 -19.98 -33.07 -15.77
C VAL A 699 -21.23 -32.94 -14.90
#